data_AF-A0A2N7QC07-F1
#
_entry.id   AF-A0A2N7QC07-F1
#
_cell.length_a   1.000
_cell.length_b   1.000
_cell.length_c   1.000
_cell.angle_alpha   90.00
_cell.angle_beta   90.00
_cell.angle_gamma   90.00
#
_symmetry.space_group_name_H-M   'P 1'
#
loop_
_entity.id
_entity.type
_entity.pdbx_description
1 polymer ?
#
loop_
_entity_poly.entity_id
_entity_poly.type
_entity_poly.pdbx_seq_one_letter_code
_entity_poly.pdbx_strand_id
1 'polypeptide(L)'
;MKIIDRYLLKAIIPSFLISFGFILFLLFMSQIFYLAEIFIARRVPFIIALKILFYLLPSITALSLPLAFMAGVLTGLARLSSDGEIDAMKALGLSPDRIFRPVFMLGLFLWMLSMSFTFWITPAANYRWLQTMVHSVLSRTNLEIEPGLFVESIPRKVIFVEDRSEDGRWRRIFLYQPEEDNKAQIVLARSGALAVVPEKKEALLLLENGQVYGLNFASPEVLILNNFEKLEQTVDLQKLIENYSLEKRAREKSIGELWKDWQEFKNKISSDTFDRRLTLTELNKRFSLPATCLIFVFLGVGLGWRKWPGGRFGAQALSLVVLLIYYVLLIFGEEAAIKGSQPPWLAMWLPNGLIFLFGLYTYFSTFRGEKTFLKFKLKNFKLIAQKIFSARRKSVRINTVYQDRFAFLPKLVDRYIVVRFLKVSILIFAILFLILILMNFFQQLELLKETQKPIRLLFLYIWYKLPEFILYAGLITILVAPCLVFGYLYRHNEISALMTLGISYFRVIFPVVVIIAFLSWPAFVLQDKVISHSNARADEILNIISDRPVKSFTLVSHYWIRNTNDNQYYHYDLLDPLRKKLDRFLVLELDTQSFKLKKIIYATEAQIGRNELKLQSGWIREFKDDSSFYLPFTTTEMRLPQAEKYFIKEWKEPANMTLNELKLYIQDLEKTGYRATRFILEAELRKAFSLSFLVLGMISLASVGLVGRRGFILPLGLSLLGGFIYWESLAIFRSLGITEALPPFLAAWGPQIIFFLAACYFLFNSRT
;
A
#
# COMPACT_ATOMS: atom_id res chain seq x y z
N MET A 1 -38.27 -16.63 24.75
CA MET A 1 -38.26 -16.24 23.31
C MET A 1 -39.38 -16.98 22.60
N LYS A 2 -40.20 -16.30 21.78
CA LYS A 2 -41.22 -17.01 20.98
C LYS A 2 -40.52 -17.80 19.84
N ILE A 3 -41.16 -18.82 19.29
CA ILE A 3 -40.58 -19.73 18.27
C ILE A 3 -40.00 -18.96 17.07
N ILE A 4 -40.69 -17.92 16.62
CA ILE A 4 -40.26 -17.04 15.49
C ILE A 4 -38.96 -16.31 15.82
N ASP A 5 -38.78 -15.83 17.05
CA ASP A 5 -37.59 -15.08 17.46
C ASP A 5 -36.36 -16.00 17.39
N ARG A 6 -36.49 -17.24 17.88
CA ARG A 6 -35.43 -18.27 17.81
C ARG A 6 -35.13 -18.65 16.37
N TYR A 7 -36.14 -18.73 15.52
CA TYR A 7 -36.00 -19.05 14.11
C TYR A 7 -35.22 -17.97 13.35
N LEU A 8 -35.57 -16.68 13.56
CA LEU A 8 -34.86 -15.54 12.97
C LEU A 8 -33.39 -15.51 13.40
N LEU A 9 -33.12 -15.70 14.70
CA LEU A 9 -31.74 -15.75 15.20
C LEU A 9 -30.95 -16.93 14.62
N LYS A 10 -31.58 -18.10 14.44
CA LYS A 10 -30.96 -19.27 13.81
C LYS A 10 -30.64 -19.03 12.31
N ALA A 11 -31.35 -18.12 11.65
CA ALA A 11 -31.03 -17.70 10.28
C ALA A 11 -29.89 -16.67 10.22
N ILE A 12 -29.83 -15.74 11.18
CA ILE A 12 -28.89 -14.61 11.18
C ILE A 12 -27.51 -15.01 11.76
N ILE A 13 -27.47 -15.71 12.89
CA ILE A 13 -26.22 -16.01 13.61
C ILE A 13 -25.19 -16.76 12.75
N PRO A 14 -25.54 -17.83 12.01
CA PRO A 14 -24.57 -18.51 11.16
C PRO A 14 -24.01 -17.59 10.06
N SER A 15 -24.87 -16.76 9.46
CA SER A 15 -24.44 -15.79 8.44
C SER A 15 -23.49 -14.75 9.04
N PHE A 16 -23.80 -14.27 10.24
CA PHE A 16 -22.92 -13.38 11.01
C PHE A 16 -21.57 -14.00 11.31
N LEU A 17 -21.51 -15.23 11.83
CA LEU A 17 -20.26 -15.89 12.17
C LEU A 17 -19.37 -16.13 10.95
N ILE A 18 -19.96 -16.50 9.81
CA ILE A 18 -19.23 -16.65 8.54
C ILE A 18 -18.66 -15.30 8.09
N SER A 19 -19.48 -14.24 8.10
CA SER A 19 -19.02 -12.89 7.75
C SER A 19 -17.96 -12.38 8.73
N PHE A 20 -18.09 -12.68 10.03
CA PHE A 20 -17.15 -12.30 11.07
C PHE A 20 -15.81 -12.99 10.88
N GLY A 21 -15.79 -14.31 10.70
CA GLY A 21 -14.57 -15.05 10.43
C GLY A 21 -13.87 -14.55 9.16
N PHE A 22 -14.62 -14.28 8.10
CA PHE A 22 -14.07 -13.74 6.86
C PHE A 22 -13.47 -12.33 7.02
N ILE A 23 -14.20 -11.39 7.63
CA ILE A 23 -13.70 -10.02 7.85
C ILE A 23 -12.53 -10.00 8.83
N LEU A 24 -12.62 -10.77 9.93
CA LEU A 24 -11.54 -10.92 10.90
C LEU A 24 -10.29 -11.45 10.22
N PHE A 25 -10.41 -12.50 9.40
CA PHE A 25 -9.31 -13.05 8.63
C PHE A 25 -8.71 -12.02 7.67
N LEU A 26 -9.53 -11.34 6.86
CA LEU A 26 -9.04 -10.32 5.91
C LEU A 26 -8.24 -9.21 6.59
N LEU A 27 -8.78 -8.66 7.69
CA LEU A 27 -8.12 -7.57 8.41
C LEU A 27 -6.88 -8.05 9.19
N PHE A 28 -6.94 -9.26 9.77
CA PHE A 28 -5.81 -9.84 10.49
C PHE A 28 -4.65 -10.15 9.57
N MET A 29 -4.93 -10.69 8.39
CA MET A 29 -3.87 -11.00 7.45
C MET A 29 -3.17 -9.73 6.94
N SER A 30 -3.88 -8.62 6.70
CA SER A 30 -3.25 -7.34 6.34
C SER A 30 -2.18 -6.88 7.36
N GLN A 31 -2.37 -7.16 8.65
CA GLN A 31 -1.38 -6.83 9.68
C GLN A 31 -0.16 -7.74 9.64
N ILE A 32 -0.33 -9.02 9.26
CA ILE A 32 0.78 -9.99 9.15
C ILE A 32 1.85 -9.48 8.19
N PHE A 33 1.50 -8.80 7.10
CA PHE A 33 2.47 -8.37 6.10
C PHE A 33 3.21 -7.11 6.43
N TYR A 34 2.48 -6.12 6.95
CA TYR A 34 3.12 -4.93 7.51
C TYR A 34 4.17 -5.33 8.55
N LEU A 35 3.84 -6.31 9.40
CA LEU A 35 4.75 -6.84 10.41
C LEU A 35 5.83 -7.76 9.82
N ALA A 36 5.51 -8.63 8.86
CA ALA A 36 6.46 -9.56 8.27
C ALA A 36 7.54 -8.84 7.48
N GLU A 37 7.21 -7.79 6.72
CA GLU A 37 8.22 -6.99 6.02
C GLU A 37 9.20 -6.35 7.01
N ILE A 38 8.69 -5.75 8.09
CA ILE A 38 9.53 -5.15 9.14
C ILE A 38 10.35 -6.23 9.86
N PHE A 39 9.77 -7.39 10.16
CA PHE A 39 10.39 -8.43 10.98
C PHE A 39 11.37 -9.31 10.21
N ILE A 40 11.10 -9.61 8.94
CA ILE A 40 12.03 -10.35 8.09
C ILE A 40 13.22 -9.45 7.75
N ALA A 41 12.98 -8.19 7.36
CA ALA A 41 14.04 -7.23 7.11
C ALA A 41 14.94 -7.04 8.35
N ARG A 42 14.34 -6.92 9.55
CA ARG A 42 15.09 -6.71 10.81
C ARG A 42 15.46 -7.99 11.57
N ARG A 43 15.31 -9.17 10.96
CA ARG A 43 15.61 -10.50 11.55
C ARG A 43 15.06 -10.68 12.98
N VAL A 44 13.80 -10.28 13.19
CA VAL A 44 13.10 -10.40 14.48
C VAL A 44 12.67 -11.86 14.71
N PRO A 45 12.89 -12.43 15.91
CA PRO A 45 12.46 -13.79 16.23
C PRO A 45 10.96 -14.02 15.97
N PHE A 46 10.62 -15.14 15.34
CA PHE A 46 9.24 -15.49 14.97
C PHE A 46 8.28 -15.50 16.17
N ILE A 47 8.73 -15.89 17.37
CA ILE A 47 7.90 -15.89 18.58
C ILE A 47 7.46 -14.48 19.00
N ILE A 48 8.31 -13.48 18.76
CA ILE A 48 7.99 -12.07 19.03
C ILE A 48 6.96 -11.58 18.02
N ALA A 49 7.14 -11.92 16.74
CA ALA A 49 6.17 -11.62 15.70
C ALA A 49 4.79 -12.18 16.05
N LEU A 50 4.72 -13.44 16.50
CA LEU A 50 3.47 -14.08 16.91
C LEU A 50 2.82 -13.38 18.11
N LYS A 51 3.60 -12.95 19.11
CA LYS A 51 3.09 -12.17 20.25
C LYS A 51 2.50 -10.83 19.80
N ILE A 52 3.18 -10.12 18.90
CA ILE A 52 2.73 -8.83 18.37
C ILE A 52 1.42 -9.02 17.58
N LEU A 53 1.33 -10.07 16.78
CA LEU A 53 0.10 -10.44 16.08
C LEU A 53 -1.05 -10.75 17.04
N PHE A 54 -0.79 -11.52 18.10
CA PHE A 54 -1.80 -11.81 19.11
C PHE A 54 -2.35 -10.54 19.77
N TYR A 55 -1.48 -9.56 20.05
CA TYR A 55 -1.91 -8.28 20.61
C TYR A 55 -2.72 -7.39 19.65
N LEU A 56 -2.70 -7.64 18.34
CA LEU A 56 -3.53 -6.92 17.37
C LEU A 56 -4.94 -7.49 17.21
N LEU A 57 -5.16 -8.77 17.59
CA LEU A 57 -6.47 -9.43 17.44
C LEU A 57 -7.64 -8.67 18.08
N PRO A 58 -7.52 -8.11 19.31
CA PRO A 58 -8.61 -7.37 19.92
C PRO A 58 -9.01 -6.11 19.13
N SER A 59 -8.02 -5.37 18.61
CA SER A 59 -8.25 -4.17 17.80
C SER A 59 -9.02 -4.50 16.52
N ILE A 60 -8.59 -5.56 15.82
CA ILE A 60 -9.24 -6.01 14.60
C ILE A 60 -10.65 -6.55 14.89
N THR A 61 -10.82 -7.25 16.00
CA THR A 61 -12.12 -7.78 16.45
C THR A 61 -13.12 -6.65 16.74
N ALA A 62 -12.67 -5.59 17.42
CA ALA A 62 -13.49 -4.43 17.71
C ALA A 62 -14.03 -3.77 16.43
N LEU A 63 -13.22 -3.75 15.36
CA LEU A 63 -13.59 -3.20 14.06
C LEU A 63 -14.47 -4.17 13.23
N SER A 64 -14.17 -5.46 13.24
CA SER A 64 -14.85 -6.45 12.39
C SER A 64 -16.27 -6.79 12.85
N LEU A 65 -16.56 -6.65 14.13
CA LEU A 65 -17.81 -7.11 14.75
C LEU A 65 -19.07 -6.35 14.25
N PRO A 66 -19.13 -5.00 14.23
CA PRO A 66 -20.28 -4.29 13.66
C PRO A 66 -20.48 -4.59 12.16
N LEU A 67 -19.37 -4.70 11.41
CA LEU A 67 -19.40 -4.93 9.97
C LEU A 67 -19.95 -6.32 9.63
N ALA A 68 -19.47 -7.33 10.36
CA ALA A 68 -19.96 -8.68 10.25
C ALA A 68 -21.43 -8.79 10.66
N PHE A 69 -21.85 -8.03 11.68
CA PHE A 69 -23.24 -8.01 12.14
C PHE A 69 -24.19 -7.55 11.04
N MET A 70 -23.87 -6.43 10.39
CA MET A 70 -24.66 -5.94 9.25
C MET A 70 -24.74 -6.98 8.13
N ALA A 71 -23.60 -7.53 7.71
CA ALA A 71 -23.55 -8.53 6.66
C ALA A 71 -24.36 -9.79 7.02
N GLY A 72 -24.28 -10.22 8.29
CA GLY A 72 -25.03 -11.35 8.83
C GLY A 72 -26.54 -11.12 8.86
N VAL A 73 -27.00 -9.98 9.38
CA VAL A 73 -28.42 -9.61 9.44
C VAL A 73 -29.00 -9.54 8.03
N LEU A 74 -28.33 -8.81 7.14
CA LEU A 74 -28.84 -8.55 5.81
C LEU A 74 -28.81 -9.83 4.95
N THR A 75 -27.78 -10.67 5.09
CA THR A 75 -27.75 -12.02 4.49
C THR A 75 -28.87 -12.91 5.01
N GLY A 76 -29.02 -13.00 6.33
CA GLY A 76 -30.00 -13.87 6.97
C GLY A 76 -31.42 -13.51 6.55
N LEU A 77 -31.77 -12.22 6.63
CA LEU A 77 -33.08 -11.73 6.22
C LEU A 77 -33.31 -11.85 4.71
N ALA A 78 -32.31 -11.57 3.88
CA ALA A 78 -32.45 -11.70 2.44
C ALA A 78 -32.60 -13.14 1.96
N ARG A 79 -32.05 -14.11 2.70
CA ARG A 79 -32.33 -15.53 2.49
C ARG A 79 -33.80 -15.83 2.77
N LEU A 80 -34.30 -15.44 3.95
CA LEU A 80 -35.71 -15.61 4.31
C LEU A 80 -36.65 -14.91 3.31
N SER A 81 -36.24 -13.76 2.77
CA SER A 81 -36.95 -13.06 1.70
C SER A 81 -36.95 -13.84 0.38
N SER A 82 -35.79 -14.39 -0.02
CA SER A 82 -35.69 -15.14 -1.28
C SER A 82 -36.43 -16.47 -1.24
N ASP A 83 -36.49 -17.09 -0.06
CA ASP A 83 -37.18 -18.35 0.18
C ASP A 83 -38.71 -18.12 0.35
N GLY A 84 -39.17 -16.86 0.27
CA GLY A 84 -40.58 -16.48 0.38
C GLY A 84 -41.12 -16.48 1.81
N GLU A 85 -40.31 -16.83 2.80
CA GLU A 85 -40.71 -16.93 4.21
C GLU A 85 -41.13 -15.58 4.79
N ILE A 86 -40.45 -14.49 4.42
CA ILE A 86 -40.85 -13.14 4.83
C ILE A 86 -42.21 -12.75 4.23
N ASP A 87 -42.53 -13.20 3.02
CA ASP A 87 -43.84 -12.93 2.41
C ASP A 87 -44.94 -13.80 3.04
N ALA A 88 -44.63 -15.04 3.43
CA ALA A 88 -45.54 -15.89 4.21
C ALA A 88 -45.82 -15.27 5.60
N MET A 89 -44.79 -14.74 6.27
CA MET A 89 -44.95 -14.00 7.54
C MET A 89 -45.86 -12.78 7.38
N LYS A 90 -45.74 -12.03 6.27
CA LYS A 90 -46.64 -10.91 5.96
C LYS A 90 -48.09 -11.37 5.76
N ALA A 91 -48.29 -12.48 5.04
CA ALA A 91 -49.62 -13.04 4.81
C ALA A 91 -50.30 -13.47 6.12
N LEU A 92 -49.51 -13.90 7.12
CA LEU A 92 -49.98 -14.19 8.48
C LEU A 92 -50.19 -12.93 9.36
N GLY A 93 -50.05 -11.73 8.80
CA GLY A 93 -50.26 -10.46 9.50
C GLY A 93 -49.11 -10.05 10.43
N LEU A 94 -47.92 -10.65 10.30
CA LEU A 94 -46.77 -10.27 11.13
C LEU A 94 -46.19 -8.93 10.67
N SER A 95 -46.14 -7.96 11.59
CA SER A 95 -45.56 -6.64 11.33
C SER A 95 -44.02 -6.69 11.24
N PRO A 96 -43.38 -5.72 10.54
CA PRO A 96 -41.92 -5.57 10.52
C PRO A 96 -41.30 -5.45 11.92
N ASP A 97 -42.02 -4.88 12.89
CA ASP A 97 -41.57 -4.72 14.27
C ASP A 97 -41.29 -6.07 14.96
N ARG A 98 -41.97 -7.15 14.53
CA ARG A 98 -41.75 -8.49 15.08
C ARG A 98 -40.37 -9.04 14.70
N ILE A 99 -39.87 -8.72 13.50
CA ILE A 99 -38.51 -9.07 13.07
C ILE A 99 -37.49 -8.11 13.69
N PHE A 100 -37.83 -6.84 13.85
CA PHE A 100 -36.94 -5.84 14.44
C PHE A 100 -36.48 -6.21 15.85
N ARG A 101 -37.40 -6.61 16.75
CA ARG A 101 -37.09 -6.91 18.17
C ARG A 101 -35.95 -7.93 18.38
N PRO A 102 -35.96 -9.15 17.80
CA PRO A 102 -34.88 -10.11 18.01
C PRO A 102 -33.55 -9.65 17.41
N VAL A 103 -33.58 -8.95 16.27
CA VAL A 103 -32.37 -8.40 15.65
C VAL A 103 -31.80 -7.25 16.51
N PHE A 104 -32.66 -6.40 17.07
CA PHE A 104 -32.26 -5.34 17.99
C PHE A 104 -31.63 -5.88 19.28
N MET A 105 -32.20 -6.92 19.88
CA MET A 105 -31.61 -7.57 21.05
C MET A 105 -30.23 -8.17 20.75
N LEU A 106 -30.06 -8.79 19.57
CA LEU A 106 -28.75 -9.26 19.12
C LEU A 106 -27.77 -8.10 18.90
N GLY A 107 -28.24 -7.00 18.29
CA GLY A 107 -27.45 -5.78 18.11
C GLY A 107 -27.03 -5.14 19.44
N LEU A 108 -27.91 -5.14 20.45
CA LEU A 108 -27.61 -4.64 21.79
C LEU A 108 -26.55 -5.48 22.50
N PHE A 109 -26.64 -6.81 22.39
CA PHE A 109 -25.61 -7.71 22.89
C PHE A 109 -24.25 -7.45 22.23
N LEU A 110 -24.24 -7.33 20.89
CA LEU A 110 -23.01 -7.06 20.14
C LEU A 110 -22.45 -5.65 20.38
N TRP A 111 -23.31 -4.66 20.67
CA TRP A 111 -22.91 -3.33 21.10
C TRP A 111 -22.16 -3.37 22.44
N MET A 112 -22.70 -4.07 23.44
CA MET A 112 -22.02 -4.25 24.74
C MET A 112 -20.69 -5.01 24.61
N LEU A 113 -20.67 -6.04 23.77
CA LEU A 113 -19.45 -6.79 23.48
C LEU A 113 -18.40 -5.88 22.82
N SER A 114 -18.79 -5.11 21.80
CA SER A 114 -17.90 -4.17 21.11
C SER A 114 -17.38 -3.07 22.06
N MET A 115 -18.22 -2.52 22.94
CA MET A 115 -17.74 -1.57 23.97
C MET A 115 -16.71 -2.19 24.91
N SER A 116 -16.91 -3.44 25.33
CA SER A 116 -15.97 -4.13 26.21
C SER A 116 -14.58 -4.26 25.58
N PHE A 117 -14.53 -4.59 24.27
CA PHE A 117 -13.28 -4.59 23.51
C PHE A 117 -12.66 -3.20 23.45
N THR A 118 -13.43 -2.21 23.03
CA THR A 118 -12.94 -0.86 22.75
C THR A 118 -12.49 -0.11 24.01
N PHE A 119 -13.10 -0.36 25.18
CA PHE A 119 -12.76 0.35 26.42
C PHE A 119 -11.62 -0.29 27.22
N TRP A 120 -11.55 -1.63 27.24
CA TRP A 120 -10.62 -2.34 28.12
C TRP A 120 -9.62 -3.21 27.37
N ILE A 121 -10.10 -4.10 26.48
CA ILE A 121 -9.25 -5.14 25.89
C ILE A 121 -8.28 -4.54 24.86
N THR A 122 -8.78 -3.73 23.93
CA THR A 122 -8.01 -3.14 22.83
C THR A 122 -6.93 -2.18 23.32
N PRO A 123 -7.19 -1.22 24.24
CA PRO A 123 -6.13 -0.34 24.73
C PRO A 123 -5.01 -1.10 25.45
N ALA A 124 -5.36 -2.08 26.28
CA ALA A 124 -4.37 -2.91 26.97
C ALA A 124 -3.52 -3.74 26.00
N ALA A 125 -4.14 -4.28 24.96
CA ALA A 125 -3.45 -5.05 23.92
C ALA A 125 -2.55 -4.15 23.05
N ASN A 126 -3.06 -2.99 22.60
CA ASN A 126 -2.29 -2.01 21.83
C ASN A 126 -1.06 -1.52 22.60
N TYR A 127 -1.17 -1.30 23.92
CA TYR A 127 -0.01 -0.91 24.72
C TYR A 127 1.06 -2.00 24.79
N ARG A 128 0.65 -3.27 25.00
CA ARG A 128 1.59 -4.41 24.98
C ARG A 128 2.21 -4.63 23.60
N TRP A 129 1.45 -4.39 22.53
CA TRP A 129 1.94 -4.39 21.16
C TRP A 129 3.05 -3.36 20.98
N LEU A 130 2.84 -2.10 21.39
CA LEU A 130 3.84 -1.03 21.27
C LEU A 130 5.12 -1.40 22.03
N GLN A 131 4.99 -1.78 23.30
CA GLN A 131 6.13 -2.17 24.13
C GLN A 131 6.96 -3.30 23.49
N THR A 132 6.28 -4.33 22.99
CA THR A 132 6.93 -5.48 22.37
C THR A 132 7.62 -5.08 21.06
N MET A 133 6.96 -4.26 20.22
CA MET A 133 7.54 -3.78 18.97
C MET A 133 8.78 -2.92 19.24
N VAL A 134 8.68 -1.90 20.11
CA VAL A 134 9.77 -0.97 20.36
C VAL A 134 10.98 -1.69 20.96
N HIS A 135 10.78 -2.57 21.96
CA HIS A 135 11.87 -3.37 22.52
C HIS A 135 12.54 -4.25 21.45
N SER A 136 11.76 -4.85 20.54
CA SER A 136 12.28 -5.79 19.53
C SER A 136 12.96 -5.11 18.36
N VAL A 137 12.48 -3.92 17.98
CA VAL A 137 13.10 -3.10 16.94
C VAL A 137 14.37 -2.44 17.47
N LEU A 138 14.34 -1.84 18.67
CA LEU A 138 15.51 -1.17 19.25
C LEU A 138 16.66 -2.13 19.59
N SER A 139 16.35 -3.34 20.09
CA SER A 139 17.39 -4.32 20.44
C SER A 139 18.12 -4.95 19.24
N ARG A 140 17.62 -4.76 18.01
CA ARG A 140 18.18 -5.37 16.79
C ARG A 140 18.35 -4.42 15.61
N THR A 141 18.13 -3.12 15.77
CA THR A 141 18.38 -2.15 14.69
C THR A 141 19.88 -1.98 14.50
N ASN A 142 20.53 -2.91 13.80
CA ASN A 142 21.64 -2.50 12.96
C ASN A 142 21.01 -1.50 11.96
N LEU A 143 21.29 -0.20 12.06
CA LEU A 143 20.99 0.71 10.95
C LEU A 143 21.73 0.12 9.75
N GLU A 144 20.99 -0.52 8.84
CA GLU A 144 21.54 -1.34 7.79
C GLU A 144 22.05 -0.39 6.69
N ILE A 145 23.28 0.09 6.86
CA ILE A 145 23.98 0.88 5.85
C ILE A 145 24.34 -0.09 4.72
N GLU A 146 23.62 0.02 3.59
CA GLU A 146 23.88 -0.78 2.39
C GLU A 146 25.27 -0.43 1.81
N PRO A 147 26.19 -1.39 1.67
CA PRO A 147 27.50 -1.13 1.09
C PRO A 147 27.38 -0.62 -0.36
N GLY A 148 28.23 0.33 -0.72
CA GLY A 148 28.29 0.89 -2.07
C GLY A 148 27.30 2.01 -2.37
N LEU A 149 26.47 2.42 -1.41
CA LEU A 149 25.62 3.60 -1.52
C LEU A 149 26.01 4.66 -0.48
N PHE A 150 25.92 5.93 -0.87
CA PHE A 150 25.99 7.03 0.09
C PHE A 150 24.67 7.06 0.87
N VAL A 151 24.76 6.89 2.19
CA VAL A 151 23.63 6.87 3.10
C VAL A 151 23.57 8.19 3.85
N GLU A 152 22.47 8.92 3.63
CA GLU A 152 22.17 10.21 4.27
C GLU A 152 21.05 10.08 5.33
N SER A 153 20.80 8.86 5.82
CA SER A 153 19.74 8.61 6.80
C SER A 153 19.99 9.28 8.15
N ILE A 154 21.23 9.69 8.42
CA ILE A 154 21.62 10.41 9.63
C ILE A 154 21.67 11.91 9.32
N PRO A 155 20.89 12.75 10.03
CA PRO A 155 20.89 14.20 9.81
C PRO A 155 22.29 14.80 9.83
N ARG A 156 22.62 15.62 8.83
CA ARG A 156 23.92 16.29 8.66
C ARG A 156 25.13 15.33 8.60
N LYS A 157 24.96 14.09 8.16
CA LYS A 157 26.06 13.14 7.93
C LYS A 157 25.82 12.31 6.67
N VAL A 158 26.88 12.09 5.91
CA VAL A 158 26.88 11.17 4.77
C VAL A 158 27.85 10.04 5.09
N ILE A 159 27.35 8.81 5.13
CA ILE A 159 28.18 7.63 5.37
C ILE A 159 28.23 6.80 4.09
N PHE A 160 29.43 6.38 3.72
CA PHE A 160 29.67 5.43 2.65
C PHE A 160 30.54 4.30 3.17
N VAL A 161 30.10 3.06 2.94
CA VAL A 161 30.82 1.85 3.34
C VAL A 161 31.10 1.06 2.08
N GLU A 162 32.37 0.74 1.82
CA GLU A 162 32.70 -0.01 0.61
C GLU A 162 32.28 -1.47 0.68
N ASP A 163 32.53 -2.12 1.81
CA ASP A 163 32.30 -3.55 1.97
C ASP A 163 31.98 -3.93 3.41
N ARG A 164 31.36 -5.08 3.59
CA ARG A 164 30.98 -5.65 4.88
C ARG A 164 31.55 -7.05 5.03
N SER A 165 32.31 -7.26 6.11
CA SER A 165 32.84 -8.58 6.47
C SER A 165 31.71 -9.54 6.85
N GLU A 166 31.93 -10.86 6.71
CA GLU A 166 30.94 -11.89 7.11
C GLU A 166 30.52 -11.77 8.58
N ASP A 167 31.42 -11.32 9.46
CA ASP A 167 31.15 -11.03 10.88
C ASP A 167 30.27 -9.78 11.12
N GLY A 168 29.89 -9.07 10.06
CA GLY A 168 29.02 -7.91 10.12
C GLY A 168 29.73 -6.56 10.32
N ARG A 169 31.07 -6.54 10.47
CA ARG A 169 31.89 -5.31 10.56
C ARG A 169 32.03 -4.61 9.21
N TRP A 170 32.00 -3.29 9.22
CA TRP A 170 32.22 -2.44 8.05
C TRP A 170 33.71 -2.34 7.74
N ARG A 171 34.05 -2.24 6.45
CA ARG A 171 35.41 -2.01 5.95
C ARG A 171 35.42 -0.80 5.05
N ARG A 172 36.47 0.03 5.18
CA ARG A 172 36.70 1.24 4.37
C ARG A 172 35.48 2.17 4.40
N ILE A 173 35.37 2.87 5.52
CA ILE A 173 34.27 3.77 5.85
C ILE A 173 34.68 5.20 5.52
N PHE A 174 33.87 5.87 4.73
CA PHE A 174 33.93 7.30 4.48
C PHE A 174 32.73 7.96 5.18
N LEU A 175 33.00 8.94 6.04
CA LEU A 175 31.98 9.74 6.70
C LEU A 175 32.26 11.22 6.43
N TYR A 176 31.26 11.94 5.92
CA TYR A 176 31.30 13.39 5.73
C TYR A 176 30.26 14.05 6.64
N GLN A 177 30.69 15.03 7.42
CA GLN A 177 29.84 15.77 8.35
C GLN A 177 30.04 17.28 8.11
N PRO A 178 29.10 17.97 7.44
CA PRO A 178 29.11 19.42 7.38
C PRO A 178 28.88 20.03 8.78
N GLU A 179 29.68 21.03 9.11
CA GLU A 179 29.56 21.85 10.33
C GLU A 179 29.02 23.25 9.99
N GLU A 180 28.60 23.99 11.01
CA GLU A 180 28.22 25.40 10.86
C GLU A 180 29.47 26.26 10.55
N ASP A 181 29.27 27.42 9.91
CA ASP A 181 30.34 28.35 9.48
C ASP A 181 31.29 27.83 8.37
N ASN A 182 30.75 27.15 7.36
CA ASN A 182 31.54 26.76 6.18
C ASN A 182 32.73 25.84 6.54
N LYS A 183 32.51 24.98 7.54
CA LYS A 183 33.43 23.92 7.96
C LYS A 183 32.85 22.56 7.62
N ALA A 184 33.71 21.57 7.43
CA ALA A 184 33.29 20.19 7.24
C ALA A 184 34.33 19.23 7.82
N GLN A 185 33.86 18.11 8.32
CA GLN A 185 34.69 17.05 8.84
C GLN A 185 34.59 15.83 7.92
N ILE A 186 35.73 15.33 7.45
CA ILE A 186 35.82 14.06 6.73
C ILE A 186 36.49 13.05 7.64
N VAL A 187 35.86 11.90 7.84
CA VAL A 187 36.39 10.80 8.64
C VAL A 187 36.57 9.59 7.72
N LEU A 188 37.79 9.07 7.67
CA LEU A 188 38.14 7.85 6.98
C LEU A 188 38.52 6.79 8.00
N ALA A 189 37.90 5.61 7.96
CA ALA A 189 38.23 4.51 8.87
C ALA A 189 38.40 3.19 8.11
N ARG A 190 39.35 2.37 8.53
CA ARG A 190 39.58 1.05 7.90
C ARG A 190 38.53 0.04 8.31
N SER A 191 38.12 0.05 9.57
CA SER A 191 37.02 -0.78 10.06
C SER A 191 36.10 0.01 10.97
N GLY A 192 34.89 -0.49 11.15
CA GLY A 192 33.97 0.06 12.13
C GLY A 192 32.74 -0.80 12.29
N ALA A 193 31.97 -0.46 13.30
CA ALA A 193 30.72 -1.10 13.63
C ALA A 193 29.76 -0.06 14.21
N LEU A 194 28.48 -0.36 14.11
CA LEU A 194 27.45 0.42 14.77
C LEU A 194 26.87 -0.43 15.89
N ALA A 195 27.08 -0.02 17.14
CA ALA A 195 26.56 -0.69 18.31
C ALA A 195 25.37 0.11 18.85
N VAL A 196 24.16 -0.45 18.80
CA VAL A 196 23.01 0.17 19.45
C VAL A 196 23.03 -0.14 20.94
N VAL A 197 22.84 0.89 21.76
CA VAL A 197 22.71 0.79 23.23
C VAL A 197 21.24 1.03 23.58
N PRO A 198 20.41 -0.03 23.72
CA PRO A 198 18.97 0.10 23.86
C PRO A 198 18.55 0.85 25.14
N GLU A 199 19.34 0.71 26.22
CA GLU A 199 19.06 1.35 27.51
C GLU A 199 19.19 2.87 27.46
N LYS A 200 20.16 3.39 26.69
CA LYS A 200 20.42 4.83 26.54
C LYS A 200 19.71 5.45 25.34
N LYS A 201 19.07 4.64 24.48
CA LYS A 201 18.45 5.09 23.22
C LYS A 201 19.44 5.80 22.29
N GLU A 202 20.69 5.35 22.28
CA GLU A 202 21.77 5.89 21.45
C GLU A 202 22.39 4.76 20.61
N ALA A 203 22.90 5.10 19.43
CA ALA A 203 23.78 4.23 18.67
C ALA A 203 25.21 4.77 18.74
N LEU A 204 26.16 3.90 19.09
CA LEU A 204 27.57 4.20 19.09
C LEU A 204 28.17 3.77 17.75
N LEU A 205 28.61 4.73 16.97
CA LEU A 205 29.43 4.51 15.80
C LEU A 205 30.88 4.30 16.27
N LEU A 206 31.33 3.06 16.24
CA LEU A 206 32.67 2.65 16.61
C LEU A 206 33.51 2.58 15.33
N LEU A 207 34.42 3.53 15.15
CA LEU A 207 35.36 3.58 14.03
C LEU A 207 36.75 3.19 14.53
N GLU A 208 37.43 2.32 13.79
CA GLU A 208 38.75 1.81 14.15
C GLU A 208 39.78 2.11 13.07
N ASN A 209 40.98 2.49 13.50
CA ASN A 209 42.16 2.75 12.68
C ASN A 209 41.86 3.69 11.51
N GLY A 210 41.69 4.97 11.83
CA GLY A 210 41.27 5.99 10.88
C GLY A 210 41.91 7.36 11.10
N GLN A 211 41.49 8.31 10.25
CA GLN A 211 41.94 9.70 10.27
C GLN A 211 40.73 10.63 10.13
N VAL A 212 40.78 11.74 10.86
CA VAL A 212 39.80 12.82 10.81
C VAL A 212 40.46 14.04 10.17
N TYR A 213 39.80 14.60 9.17
CA TYR A 213 40.21 15.80 8.45
C TYR A 213 39.17 16.89 8.69
N GLY A 214 39.52 17.92 9.45
CA GLY A 214 38.74 19.14 9.61
C GLY A 214 39.08 20.14 8.52
N LEU A 215 38.12 20.40 7.64
CA LEU A 215 38.20 21.39 6.57
C LEU A 215 37.51 22.68 7.01
N ASN A 216 38.18 23.81 6.81
CA ASN A 216 37.58 25.13 6.91
C ASN A 216 37.63 25.80 5.53
N PHE A 217 36.49 25.94 4.87
CA PHE A 217 36.43 26.53 3.53
C PHE A 217 36.68 28.04 3.55
N ALA A 218 36.50 28.72 4.69
CA ALA A 218 36.81 30.15 4.85
C ALA A 218 38.28 30.42 5.16
N SER A 219 38.98 29.46 5.77
CA SER A 219 40.43 29.54 6.04
C SER A 219 41.10 28.24 5.60
N PRO A 220 41.26 28.01 4.28
CA PRO A 220 41.72 26.74 3.74
C PRO A 220 43.11 26.33 4.22
N GLU A 221 43.95 27.30 4.56
CA GLU A 221 45.33 27.11 5.02
C GLU A 221 45.42 26.28 6.31
N VAL A 222 44.42 26.37 7.18
CA VAL A 222 44.37 25.64 8.44
C VAL A 222 43.71 24.28 8.22
N LEU A 223 44.49 23.20 8.36
CA LEU A 223 43.99 21.83 8.38
C LEU A 223 44.11 21.24 9.78
N ILE A 224 43.04 20.62 10.24
CA ILE A 224 43.08 19.79 11.46
C ILE A 224 43.13 18.33 11.01
N LEU A 225 44.26 17.65 11.22
CA LEU A 225 44.44 16.23 10.94
C LEU A 225 44.66 15.49 12.25
N ASN A 226 43.74 14.58 12.58
CA ASN A 226 43.82 13.76 13.79
C ASN A 226 43.77 12.27 13.43
N ASN A 227 44.78 11.52 13.88
CA ASN A 227 44.80 10.06 13.76
C ASN A 227 44.11 9.43 14.97
N PHE A 228 43.35 8.36 14.76
CA PHE A 228 42.72 7.62 15.85
C PHE A 228 42.84 6.11 15.66
N GLU A 229 43.13 5.40 16.73
CA GLU A 229 42.98 3.94 16.78
C GLU A 229 41.52 3.55 17.01
N LYS A 230 40.82 4.28 17.87
CA LYS A 230 39.39 4.13 18.14
C LYS A 230 38.72 5.49 18.26
N LEU A 231 37.61 5.68 17.55
CA LEU A 231 36.76 6.85 17.62
C LEU A 231 35.32 6.40 17.85
N GLU A 232 34.74 6.86 18.96
CA GLU A 232 33.35 6.58 19.31
C GLU A 232 32.53 7.83 19.07
N GLN A 233 31.52 7.75 18.20
CA GLN A 233 30.60 8.86 17.95
C GLN A 233 29.18 8.43 18.31
N THR A 234 28.54 9.18 19.21
CA THR A 234 27.13 8.96 19.53
C THR A 234 26.26 9.47 18.39
N VAL A 235 25.31 8.64 18.00
CA VAL A 235 24.21 8.97 17.09
C VAL A 235 22.95 8.87 17.92
N ASP A 236 22.33 10.02 18.15
CA ASP A 236 21.06 10.11 18.88
C ASP A 236 19.96 9.41 18.07
N LEU A 237 19.56 8.21 18.53
CA LEU A 237 18.49 7.46 17.89
C LEU A 237 17.13 8.10 18.16
N GLN A 238 16.99 8.94 19.18
CA GLN A 238 15.74 9.60 19.53
C GLN A 238 15.32 10.60 18.43
N LYS A 239 16.28 11.33 17.85
CA LYS A 239 16.06 12.18 16.67
C LYS A 239 15.78 11.40 15.38
N LEU A 240 16.36 10.20 15.24
CA LEU A 240 16.09 9.31 14.10
C LEU A 240 14.73 8.59 14.21
N ILE A 241 14.25 8.41 15.44
CA ILE A 241 13.05 7.64 15.80
C ILE A 241 11.91 8.59 16.24
N GLU A 242 11.98 9.89 15.95
CA GLU A 242 10.91 10.88 16.26
C GLU A 242 9.50 10.40 15.83
N ASN A 243 9.41 9.49 14.86
CA ASN A 243 8.15 8.86 14.43
C ASN A 243 7.62 7.68 15.27
N TYR A 244 8.38 7.11 16.22
CA TYR A 244 7.96 6.05 17.14
C TYR A 244 8.21 6.46 18.60
N SER A 245 7.34 7.32 19.12
CA SER A 245 7.35 7.71 20.53
C SER A 245 7.06 6.50 21.44
N LEU A 246 7.85 6.38 22.52
CA LEU A 246 7.64 5.39 23.61
C LEU A 246 6.48 5.75 24.54
N GLU A 247 5.93 6.96 24.39
CA GLU A 247 4.78 7.41 25.15
C GLU A 247 3.49 6.82 24.56
N LYS A 248 2.56 6.45 25.45
CA LYS A 248 1.24 5.93 25.05
C LYS A 248 0.57 6.92 24.11
N ARG A 249 0.33 6.54 22.87
CA ARG A 249 -0.47 7.33 21.93
C ARG A 249 -1.96 7.23 22.30
N ALA A 250 -2.80 8.12 21.77
CA ALA A 250 -4.24 8.13 22.08
C ALA A 250 -4.95 6.78 21.80
N ARG A 251 -4.42 5.97 20.86
CA ARG A 251 -4.88 4.61 20.55
C ARG A 251 -4.52 3.54 21.60
N GLU A 252 -3.55 3.82 22.46
CA GLU A 252 -2.99 2.90 23.46
C GLU A 252 -3.42 3.28 24.89
N LYS A 253 -3.87 4.52 25.09
CA LYS A 253 -4.39 5.01 26.37
C LYS A 253 -5.73 4.37 26.71
N SER A 254 -5.95 4.04 27.98
CA SER A 254 -7.27 3.60 28.46
C SER A 254 -8.30 4.74 28.38
N ILE A 255 -9.60 4.42 28.48
CA ILE A 255 -10.64 5.46 28.49
C ILE A 255 -10.46 6.44 29.67
N GLY A 256 -10.00 5.96 30.83
CA GLY A 256 -9.75 6.78 32.01
C GLY A 256 -8.54 7.69 31.83
N GLU A 257 -7.48 7.21 31.17
CA GLU A 257 -6.31 8.02 30.80
C GLU A 257 -6.70 9.11 29.77
N LEU A 258 -7.45 8.76 28.72
CA LEU A 258 -7.94 9.73 27.72
C LEU A 258 -8.86 10.80 28.33
N TRP A 259 -9.68 10.42 29.31
CA TRP A 259 -10.56 11.37 29.99
C TRP A 259 -9.76 12.35 30.86
N LYS A 260 -8.72 11.87 31.55
CA LYS A 260 -7.78 12.73 32.30
C LYS A 260 -7.02 13.68 31.38
N ASP A 261 -6.46 13.17 30.28
CA ASP A 261 -5.79 14.00 29.28
C ASP A 261 -6.72 15.09 28.74
N TRP A 262 -7.98 14.74 28.43
CA TRP A 262 -8.97 15.72 27.97
C TRP A 262 -9.25 16.80 29.02
N GLN A 263 -9.34 16.44 30.30
CA GLN A 263 -9.50 17.42 31.38
C GLN A 263 -8.28 18.33 31.51
N GLU A 264 -7.07 17.79 31.40
CA GLU A 264 -5.84 18.58 31.42
C GLU A 264 -5.73 19.53 30.21
N PHE A 265 -6.06 19.06 29.01
CA PHE A 265 -6.08 19.88 27.79
C PHE A 265 -7.19 20.94 27.79
N LYS A 266 -8.28 20.72 28.53
CA LYS A 266 -9.32 21.73 28.73
C LYS A 266 -8.83 22.87 29.63
N ASN A 267 -7.91 22.57 30.56
CA ASN A 267 -7.40 23.52 31.54
C ASN A 267 -6.14 24.28 31.07
N LYS A 268 -5.36 23.72 30.13
CA LYS A 268 -4.24 24.41 29.48
C LYS A 268 -4.68 25.16 28.22
N ILE A 269 -4.59 26.49 28.23
CA ILE A 269 -4.96 27.36 27.09
C ILE A 269 -4.02 27.22 25.88
N SER A 270 -2.80 26.69 26.09
CA SER A 270 -1.69 26.72 25.12
C SER A 270 -1.12 25.35 24.74
N SER A 271 -1.73 24.24 25.15
CA SER A 271 -1.28 22.90 24.71
C SER A 271 -1.73 22.63 23.27
N ASP A 272 -0.79 22.10 22.49
CA ASP A 272 -0.86 21.78 21.07
C ASP A 272 -2.26 21.37 20.57
N THR A 273 -2.80 22.09 19.59
CA THR A 273 -4.16 21.85 19.08
C THR A 273 -4.32 20.44 18.50
N PHE A 274 -3.22 19.83 18.04
CA PHE A 274 -3.21 18.49 17.48
C PHE A 274 -3.52 17.41 18.51
N ASP A 275 -2.77 17.34 19.62
CA ASP A 275 -2.95 16.29 20.65
C ASP A 275 -4.34 16.34 21.30
N ARG A 276 -4.89 17.54 21.48
CA ARG A 276 -6.26 17.73 21.95
C ARG A 276 -7.28 17.15 20.98
N ARG A 277 -7.12 17.43 19.68
CA ARG A 277 -8.01 16.92 18.62
C ARG A 277 -7.90 15.40 18.48
N LEU A 278 -6.68 14.86 18.52
CA LEU A 278 -6.42 13.43 18.47
C LEU A 278 -7.10 12.71 19.64
N THR A 279 -6.92 13.21 20.87
CA THR A 279 -7.54 12.65 22.10
C THR A 279 -9.07 12.66 22.02
N LEU A 280 -9.66 13.78 21.60
CA LEU A 280 -11.11 13.90 21.40
C LEU A 280 -11.64 13.00 20.28
N THR A 281 -10.87 12.83 19.20
CA THR A 281 -11.24 11.96 18.08
C THR A 281 -11.28 10.51 18.53
N GLU A 282 -10.24 10.05 19.23
CA GLU A 282 -10.21 8.70 19.78
C GLU A 282 -11.33 8.47 20.80
N LEU A 283 -11.62 9.44 21.68
CA LEU A 283 -12.78 9.35 22.58
C LEU A 283 -14.07 9.14 21.79
N ASN A 284 -14.39 9.99 20.81
CA ASN A 284 -15.61 9.87 20.01
C ASN A 284 -15.66 8.57 19.19
N LYS A 285 -14.53 8.14 18.62
CA LYS A 285 -14.40 6.88 17.88
C LYS A 285 -14.76 5.67 18.74
N ARG A 286 -14.34 5.67 20.01
CA ARG A 286 -14.60 4.57 20.95
C ARG A 286 -16.07 4.37 21.28
N PHE A 287 -16.89 5.42 21.20
CA PHE A 287 -18.35 5.33 21.34
C PHE A 287 -19.06 5.11 19.99
N SER A 288 -18.57 5.76 18.94
CA SER A 288 -19.17 5.71 17.59
C SER A 288 -19.12 4.30 16.99
N LEU A 289 -17.97 3.61 17.07
CA LEU A 289 -17.79 2.28 16.46
C LEU A 289 -18.73 1.20 17.04
N PRO A 290 -18.85 1.03 18.37
CA PRO A 290 -19.84 0.13 18.93
C PRO A 290 -21.27 0.52 18.53
N ALA A 291 -21.61 1.82 18.59
CA ALA A 291 -22.97 2.30 18.32
C ALA A 291 -23.48 1.90 16.91
N THR A 292 -22.56 1.69 15.97
CA THR A 292 -22.86 1.19 14.63
C THR A 292 -23.59 -0.15 14.64
N CYS A 293 -23.35 -1.03 15.64
CA CYS A 293 -24.11 -2.27 15.80
C CYS A 293 -25.61 -2.02 15.89
N LEU A 294 -26.03 -1.00 16.65
CA LEU A 294 -27.45 -0.63 16.81
C LEU A 294 -28.00 0.03 15.54
N ILE A 295 -27.21 0.90 14.91
CA ILE A 295 -27.59 1.60 13.68
C ILE A 295 -27.82 0.62 12.53
N PHE A 296 -26.95 -0.39 12.39
CA PHE A 296 -27.06 -1.43 11.38
C PHE A 296 -28.27 -2.35 11.57
N VAL A 297 -28.90 -2.39 12.74
CA VAL A 297 -30.20 -3.08 12.91
C VAL A 297 -31.25 -2.45 11.99
N PHE A 298 -31.38 -1.13 12.00
CA PHE A 298 -32.38 -0.41 11.20
C PHE A 298 -32.16 -0.61 9.71
N LEU A 299 -30.91 -0.43 9.28
CA LEU A 299 -30.51 -0.64 7.90
C LEU A 299 -30.70 -2.10 7.47
N GLY A 300 -30.23 -3.05 8.28
CA GLY A 300 -30.30 -4.48 8.00
C GLY A 300 -31.74 -4.98 7.90
N VAL A 301 -32.62 -4.57 8.81
CA VAL A 301 -34.05 -4.93 8.78
C VAL A 301 -34.78 -4.22 7.65
N GLY A 302 -34.58 -2.91 7.48
CA GLY A 302 -35.24 -2.11 6.43
C GLY A 302 -34.91 -2.56 5.01
N LEU A 303 -33.66 -2.95 4.77
CA LEU A 303 -33.22 -3.54 3.50
C LEU A 303 -33.58 -5.03 3.40
N GLY A 304 -33.47 -5.79 4.49
CA GLY A 304 -33.69 -7.24 4.53
C GLY A 304 -35.15 -7.66 4.34
N TRP A 305 -36.11 -6.80 4.66
CA TRP A 305 -37.54 -7.08 4.50
C TRP A 305 -38.03 -7.11 3.04
N ARG A 306 -37.23 -6.56 2.12
CA ARG A 306 -37.60 -6.38 0.71
C ARG A 306 -37.13 -7.54 -0.15
N LYS A 307 -37.91 -7.83 -1.20
CA LYS A 307 -37.50 -8.73 -2.27
C LYS A 307 -36.43 -8.07 -3.14
N TRP A 308 -35.22 -8.61 -3.07
CA TRP A 308 -34.10 -8.15 -3.88
C TRP A 308 -34.15 -8.73 -5.30
N PRO A 309 -33.87 -7.94 -6.37
CA PRO A 309 -33.82 -8.43 -7.75
C PRO A 309 -32.81 -9.55 -8.01
N GLY A 310 -31.91 -9.81 -7.04
CA GLY A 310 -30.99 -10.94 -7.02
C GLY A 310 -31.14 -11.86 -5.80
N GLY A 311 -32.27 -11.84 -5.07
CA GLY A 311 -32.49 -12.61 -3.82
C GLY A 311 -31.40 -12.36 -2.76
N ARG A 312 -31.03 -13.39 -1.97
CA ARG A 312 -29.93 -13.36 -0.98
C ARG A 312 -28.64 -12.69 -1.48
N PHE A 313 -28.34 -12.85 -2.77
CA PHE A 313 -27.11 -12.39 -3.40
C PHE A 313 -27.08 -10.89 -3.69
N GLY A 314 -28.20 -10.30 -4.10
CA GLY A 314 -28.28 -8.85 -4.29
C GLY A 314 -28.12 -8.10 -2.96
N ALA A 315 -28.65 -8.69 -1.89
CA ALA A 315 -28.53 -8.15 -0.56
C ALA A 315 -27.07 -8.18 -0.07
N GLN A 316 -26.36 -9.29 -0.22
CA GLN A 316 -24.96 -9.39 0.20
C GLN A 316 -24.00 -8.45 -0.53
N ALA A 317 -24.15 -8.33 -1.86
CA ALA A 317 -23.38 -7.36 -2.62
C ALA A 317 -23.64 -5.94 -2.12
N LEU A 318 -24.90 -5.61 -1.79
CA LEU A 318 -25.23 -4.33 -1.18
C LEU A 318 -24.62 -4.17 0.22
N SER A 319 -24.61 -5.21 1.06
CA SER A 319 -23.98 -5.10 2.38
C SER A 319 -22.48 -4.80 2.27
N LEU A 320 -21.79 -5.38 1.28
CA LEU A 320 -20.38 -5.09 1.02
C LEU A 320 -20.20 -3.64 0.54
N VAL A 321 -21.05 -3.16 -0.37
CA VAL A 321 -20.99 -1.77 -0.86
C VAL A 321 -21.23 -0.78 0.28
N VAL A 322 -22.25 -1.01 1.11
CA VAL A 322 -22.54 -0.14 2.26
C VAL A 322 -21.42 -0.19 3.29
N LEU A 323 -20.84 -1.38 3.54
CA LEU A 323 -19.67 -1.55 4.40
C LEU A 323 -18.48 -0.73 3.89
N LEU A 324 -18.18 -0.81 2.60
CA LEU A 324 -17.10 -0.03 1.97
C LEU A 324 -17.36 1.47 2.10
N ILE A 325 -18.57 1.93 1.78
CA ILE A 325 -18.95 3.35 1.93
C ILE A 325 -18.79 3.80 3.38
N TYR A 326 -19.26 3.01 4.34
CA TYR A 326 -19.12 3.31 5.76
C TYR A 326 -17.66 3.47 6.17
N TYR A 327 -16.81 2.52 5.80
CA TYR A 327 -15.40 2.53 6.15
C TYR A 327 -14.65 3.72 5.57
N VAL A 328 -14.95 4.03 4.30
CA VAL A 328 -14.42 5.20 3.61
C VAL A 328 -14.82 6.49 4.35
N LEU A 329 -16.10 6.64 4.70
CA LEU A 329 -16.58 7.80 5.47
C LEU A 329 -15.93 7.89 6.86
N LEU A 330 -15.70 6.75 7.52
CA LEU A 330 -15.05 6.69 8.84
C LEU A 330 -13.59 7.13 8.76
N ILE A 331 -12.80 6.59 7.82
CA ILE A 331 -11.39 6.98 7.63
C ILE A 331 -11.30 8.48 7.33
N PHE A 332 -12.13 8.97 6.40
CA PHE A 332 -12.12 10.39 6.06
C PHE A 332 -12.54 11.28 7.24
N GLY A 333 -13.51 10.84 8.04
CA GLY A 333 -13.89 11.54 9.27
C GLY A 333 -12.74 11.58 10.29
N GLU A 334 -11.99 10.49 10.44
CA GLU A 334 -10.88 10.40 11.40
C GLU A 334 -9.75 11.35 11.06
N GLU A 335 -9.33 11.32 9.80
CA GLU A 335 -8.31 12.23 9.29
C GLU A 335 -8.77 13.70 9.42
N ALA A 336 -10.00 14.02 9.02
CA ALA A 336 -10.55 15.38 9.10
C ALA A 336 -10.65 15.91 10.54
N ALA A 337 -10.87 15.04 11.53
CA ALA A 337 -10.94 15.40 12.94
C ALA A 337 -9.56 15.62 13.57
N ILE A 338 -8.63 14.69 13.35
CA ILE A 338 -7.26 14.76 13.86
C ILE A 338 -6.58 16.05 13.37
N LYS A 339 -6.78 16.37 12.09
CA LYS A 339 -6.21 17.55 11.43
C LYS A 339 -7.08 18.81 11.56
N GLY A 340 -8.20 18.71 12.29
CA GLY A 340 -9.11 19.80 12.69
C GLY A 340 -9.82 20.56 11.59
N SER A 341 -9.93 19.97 10.39
CA SER A 341 -10.86 20.44 9.36
C SER A 341 -12.31 20.36 9.81
N GLN A 342 -12.64 19.40 10.68
CA GLN A 342 -13.97 19.20 11.25
C GLN A 342 -13.88 18.95 12.76
N PRO A 343 -14.90 19.32 13.55
CA PRO A 343 -14.90 19.03 14.96
C PRO A 343 -14.97 17.50 15.19
N PRO A 344 -14.19 16.94 16.14
CA PRO A 344 -14.09 15.49 16.32
C PRO A 344 -15.41 14.75 16.53
N TRP A 345 -16.36 15.37 17.23
CA TRP A 345 -17.68 14.78 17.43
C TRP A 345 -18.46 14.67 16.11
N LEU A 346 -18.41 15.67 15.24
CA LEU A 346 -19.13 15.62 13.97
C LEU A 346 -18.50 14.58 13.05
N ALA A 347 -17.17 14.58 12.93
CA ALA A 347 -16.49 13.72 11.98
C ALA A 347 -16.65 12.22 12.32
N MET A 348 -16.63 11.86 13.61
CA MET A 348 -16.81 10.48 14.06
C MET A 348 -18.26 10.00 14.00
N TRP A 349 -19.24 10.88 14.19
CA TRP A 349 -20.66 10.51 14.25
C TRP A 349 -21.41 10.73 12.93
N LEU A 350 -20.88 11.53 12.01
CA LEU A 350 -21.49 11.79 10.71
C LEU A 350 -21.76 10.50 9.88
N PRO A 351 -20.81 9.54 9.75
CA PRO A 351 -21.08 8.30 9.01
C PRO A 351 -22.24 7.52 9.63
N ASN A 352 -22.25 7.44 10.95
CA ASN A 352 -23.31 6.80 11.73
C ASN A 352 -24.66 7.49 11.54
N GLY A 353 -24.70 8.82 11.58
CA GLY A 353 -25.90 9.62 11.35
C GLY A 353 -26.47 9.42 9.94
N LEU A 354 -25.64 9.44 8.91
CA LEU A 354 -26.07 9.21 7.52
C LEU A 354 -26.67 7.82 7.32
N ILE A 355 -26.01 6.79 7.85
CA ILE A 355 -26.50 5.41 7.77
C ILE A 355 -27.76 5.23 8.62
N PHE A 356 -27.84 5.87 9.78
CA PHE A 356 -29.02 5.81 10.63
C PHE A 356 -30.23 6.46 9.96
N LEU A 357 -30.08 7.66 9.37
CA LEU A 357 -31.15 8.32 8.62
C LEU A 357 -31.60 7.49 7.42
N PHE A 358 -30.65 6.93 6.67
CA PHE A 358 -30.98 6.04 5.55
C PHE A 358 -31.62 4.74 6.03
N GLY A 359 -31.15 4.18 7.15
CA GLY A 359 -31.70 3.00 7.81
C GLY A 359 -33.14 3.22 8.25
N LEU A 360 -33.42 4.32 8.96
CA LEU A 360 -34.77 4.73 9.35
C LEU A 360 -35.67 4.92 8.13
N TYR A 361 -35.19 5.60 7.09
CA TYR A 361 -35.94 5.77 5.86
C TYR A 361 -36.33 4.42 5.23
N THR A 362 -35.38 3.49 5.11
CA THR A 362 -35.66 2.14 4.56
C THR A 362 -36.58 1.31 5.46
N TYR A 363 -36.46 1.46 6.78
CA TYR A 363 -37.32 0.84 7.77
C TYR A 363 -38.76 1.38 7.68
N PHE A 364 -38.97 2.69 7.70
CA PHE A 364 -40.32 3.26 7.64
C PHE A 364 -41.00 3.08 6.29
N SER A 365 -40.25 3.15 5.18
CA SER A 365 -40.82 2.85 3.86
C SER A 365 -41.23 1.38 3.70
N THR A 366 -40.82 0.50 4.62
CA THR A 366 -41.33 -0.86 4.71
C THR A 366 -42.79 -0.93 5.15
N PHE A 367 -43.24 -0.01 6.00
CA PHE A 367 -44.64 0.04 6.47
C PHE A 367 -45.60 0.64 5.44
N ARG A 368 -45.12 1.54 4.57
CA ARG A 368 -45.98 2.22 3.58
C ARG A 368 -46.23 1.43 2.29
N GLY A 369 -45.61 0.26 2.12
CA GLY A 369 -45.74 -0.55 0.89
C GLY A 369 -45.20 0.12 -0.38
N GLU A 370 -44.50 1.26 -0.24
CA GLU A 370 -44.00 2.06 -1.36
C GLU A 370 -42.83 1.35 -2.04
N LYS A 371 -42.95 1.18 -3.37
CA LYS A 371 -41.85 0.72 -4.24
C LYS A 371 -40.81 1.84 -4.34
N THR A 372 -39.82 1.84 -3.45
CA THR A 372 -38.80 2.89 -3.41
C THR A 372 -37.86 2.86 -4.64
N PHE A 373 -37.32 4.06 -4.93
CA PHE A 373 -36.47 4.61 -6.00
C PHE A 373 -35.47 3.73 -6.80
N LEU A 374 -35.14 2.51 -6.38
CA LEU A 374 -34.19 1.63 -7.09
C LEU A 374 -34.78 0.94 -8.33
N LYS A 375 -35.89 1.44 -8.88
CA LYS A 375 -36.10 1.40 -10.33
C LYS A 375 -35.21 2.48 -10.93
N PHE A 376 -33.91 2.18 -11.04
CA PHE A 376 -33.05 2.86 -12.01
C PHE A 376 -33.82 2.84 -13.34
N LYS A 377 -34.36 3.99 -13.75
CA LYS A 377 -35.03 4.15 -15.03
C LYS A 377 -33.93 4.04 -16.11
N LEU A 378 -33.51 2.82 -16.43
CA LEU A 378 -32.98 2.46 -17.75
C LEU A 378 -34.08 2.55 -18.84
N LYS A 379 -35.05 3.46 -18.68
CA LYS A 379 -36.14 3.67 -19.64
C LYS A 379 -35.59 4.24 -20.94
N ASN A 380 -34.49 4.98 -20.90
CA ASN A 380 -33.86 5.56 -22.10
C ASN A 380 -32.97 4.56 -22.86
N PHE A 381 -32.44 3.53 -22.19
CA PHE A 381 -31.66 2.47 -22.87
C PHE A 381 -32.55 1.42 -23.54
N LYS A 382 -33.77 1.19 -23.04
CA LYS A 382 -34.73 0.27 -23.65
C LYS A 382 -35.27 0.78 -24.99
N LEU A 383 -35.45 2.09 -25.14
CA LEU A 383 -35.91 2.73 -26.39
C LEU A 383 -34.85 2.69 -27.49
N ILE A 384 -33.56 2.81 -27.14
CA ILE A 384 -32.44 2.68 -28.10
C ILE A 384 -32.22 1.19 -28.45
N ALA A 385 -32.29 0.29 -27.45
CA ALA A 385 -32.20 -1.15 -27.70
C ALA A 385 -33.37 -1.68 -28.55
N GLN A 386 -34.59 -1.17 -28.38
CA GLN A 386 -35.75 -1.59 -29.18
C GLN A 386 -35.70 -1.08 -30.63
N LYS A 387 -35.06 0.08 -30.90
CA LYS A 387 -34.79 0.55 -32.27
C LYS A 387 -33.71 -0.27 -32.99
N ILE A 388 -32.81 -0.93 -32.26
CA ILE A 388 -31.77 -1.81 -32.82
C ILE A 388 -32.27 -3.26 -32.98
N PHE A 389 -33.26 -3.68 -32.18
CA PHE A 389 -33.75 -5.07 -32.13
C PHE A 389 -35.05 -5.36 -32.91
N SER A 390 -35.55 -4.45 -33.74
CA SER A 390 -36.65 -4.77 -34.68
C SER A 390 -36.14 -5.53 -35.91
N ALA A 391 -35.48 -6.66 -35.70
CA ALA A 391 -35.28 -7.67 -36.73
C ALA A 391 -36.36 -8.75 -36.53
N ARG A 392 -37.22 -8.88 -37.54
CA ARG A 392 -38.29 -9.88 -37.67
C ARG A 392 -37.87 -11.24 -37.10
N ARG A 393 -38.59 -11.72 -36.08
CA ARG A 393 -38.57 -13.14 -35.69
C ARG A 393 -39.15 -13.94 -36.85
N LYS A 394 -38.31 -14.50 -37.71
CA LYS A 394 -38.66 -15.70 -38.49
C LYS A 394 -38.38 -16.90 -37.62
N SER A 395 -39.39 -17.74 -37.42
CA SER A 395 -39.26 -19.07 -36.82
C SER A 395 -38.34 -19.91 -37.70
N VAL A 396 -37.13 -20.16 -37.23
CA VAL A 396 -36.19 -21.09 -37.89
C VAL A 396 -36.48 -22.48 -37.35
N ARG A 397 -36.90 -23.39 -38.25
CA ARG A 397 -36.93 -24.84 -38.00
C ARG A 397 -35.50 -25.30 -37.70
N ILE A 398 -35.34 -25.95 -36.56
CA ILE A 398 -34.07 -26.54 -36.15
C ILE A 398 -33.93 -27.88 -36.88
N ASN A 399 -33.08 -27.93 -37.90
CA ASN A 399 -32.52 -29.20 -38.35
C ASN A 399 -31.12 -29.36 -37.73
N THR A 400 -30.93 -30.58 -37.26
CA THR A 400 -29.81 -31.11 -36.48
C THR A 400 -28.50 -31.21 -37.26
N VAL A 401 -27.45 -31.42 -36.47
CA VAL A 401 -26.09 -31.86 -36.81
C VAL A 401 -25.14 -30.71 -37.16
N TYR A 402 -24.27 -30.35 -36.20
CA TYR A 402 -22.88 -30.01 -36.49
C TYR A 402 -22.01 -30.39 -35.30
N GLN A 403 -21.30 -31.52 -35.44
CA GLN A 403 -20.04 -31.75 -34.77
C GLN A 403 -19.05 -30.74 -35.35
N ASP A 404 -18.61 -29.78 -34.54
CA ASP A 404 -17.35 -29.09 -34.81
C ASP A 404 -16.56 -29.01 -33.51
N ARG A 405 -15.57 -29.90 -33.43
CA ARG A 405 -14.44 -29.76 -32.50
C ARG A 405 -13.62 -28.59 -33.06
N PHE A 406 -13.40 -27.57 -32.23
CA PHE A 406 -12.56 -26.41 -32.53
C PHE A 406 -13.05 -25.39 -33.58
N ALA A 407 -14.22 -24.78 -33.37
CA ALA A 407 -14.50 -23.48 -33.97
C ALA A 407 -14.08 -22.34 -33.04
N PHE A 408 -13.03 -21.61 -33.43
CA PHE A 408 -12.40 -20.46 -32.75
C PHE A 408 -13.24 -19.15 -32.82
N LEU A 409 -14.43 -19.20 -33.45
CA LEU A 409 -15.33 -18.05 -33.60
C LEU A 409 -16.30 -17.93 -32.41
N PRO A 410 -16.68 -16.70 -31.98
CA PRO A 410 -17.58 -16.51 -30.86
C PRO A 410 -18.99 -17.02 -31.19
N LYS A 411 -19.39 -18.10 -30.52
CA LYS A 411 -20.77 -18.61 -30.54
C LYS A 411 -21.69 -17.64 -29.81
N LEU A 412 -23.00 -17.76 -29.98
CA LEU A 412 -24.00 -16.90 -29.31
C LEU A 412 -23.81 -16.88 -27.78
N VAL A 413 -23.40 -18.02 -27.20
CA VAL A 413 -23.06 -18.20 -25.79
C VAL A 413 -21.84 -17.37 -25.39
N ASP A 414 -20.79 -17.35 -26.21
CA ASP A 414 -19.57 -16.59 -25.94
C ASP A 414 -19.88 -15.09 -25.90
N ARG A 415 -20.63 -14.59 -26.89
CA ARG A 415 -21.08 -13.18 -26.92
C ARG A 415 -21.91 -12.84 -25.68
N TYR A 416 -22.80 -13.73 -25.26
CA TYR A 416 -23.64 -13.53 -24.09
C TYR A 416 -22.82 -13.42 -22.79
N ILE A 417 -21.86 -14.33 -22.59
CA ILE A 417 -20.97 -14.33 -21.43
C ILE A 417 -20.07 -13.10 -21.44
N VAL A 418 -19.47 -12.77 -22.59
CA VAL A 418 -18.60 -11.58 -22.74
C VAL A 418 -19.37 -10.30 -22.42
N VAL A 419 -20.58 -10.11 -22.94
CA VAL A 419 -21.36 -8.90 -22.68
C VAL A 419 -21.74 -8.80 -21.20
N ARG A 420 -22.09 -9.92 -20.54
CA ARG A 420 -22.35 -9.91 -19.10
C ARG A 420 -21.09 -9.62 -18.29
N PHE A 421 -19.97 -10.25 -18.64
CA PHE A 421 -18.68 -10.03 -18.00
C PHE A 421 -18.25 -8.58 -18.11
N LEU A 422 -18.21 -8.00 -19.31
CA LEU A 422 -17.80 -6.61 -19.52
C LEU A 422 -18.69 -5.62 -18.77
N LYS A 423 -20.02 -5.82 -18.75
CA LYS A 423 -20.93 -4.93 -18.00
C LYS A 423 -20.65 -4.93 -16.50
N VAL A 424 -20.43 -6.11 -15.92
CA VAL A 424 -20.12 -6.25 -14.49
C VAL A 424 -18.73 -5.71 -14.18
N SER A 425 -17.74 -6.03 -15.02
CA SER A 425 -16.36 -5.55 -14.87
C SER A 425 -16.28 -4.02 -14.95
N ILE A 426 -16.96 -3.38 -15.91
CA ILE A 426 -16.98 -1.90 -16.02
C ILE A 426 -17.58 -1.25 -14.77
N LEU A 427 -18.67 -1.82 -14.23
CA LEU A 427 -19.30 -1.28 -13.03
C LEU A 427 -18.38 -1.36 -11.80
N ILE A 428 -17.78 -2.53 -11.57
CA ILE A 428 -16.86 -2.75 -10.44
C ILE A 428 -15.63 -1.88 -10.60
N PHE A 429 -15.05 -1.84 -11.79
CA PHE A 429 -13.90 -1.00 -12.11
C PHE A 429 -14.20 0.47 -11.84
N ALA A 430 -15.34 1.00 -12.29
CA ALA A 430 -15.71 2.39 -12.06
C ALA A 430 -15.85 2.74 -10.57
N ILE A 431 -16.45 1.84 -9.77
CA ILE A 431 -16.58 2.02 -8.32
C ILE A 431 -15.20 2.05 -7.66
N LEU A 432 -14.36 1.05 -7.95
CA LEU A 432 -13.02 0.95 -7.35
C LEU A 432 -12.11 2.10 -7.77
N PHE A 433 -12.15 2.47 -9.05
CA PHE A 433 -11.37 3.58 -9.60
C PHE A 433 -11.78 4.91 -8.97
N LEU A 434 -13.09 5.16 -8.81
CA LEU A 434 -13.58 6.34 -8.11
C LEU A 434 -13.13 6.38 -6.65
N ILE A 435 -13.17 5.25 -5.94
CA ILE A 435 -12.71 5.14 -4.56
C ILE A 435 -11.22 5.49 -4.46
N LEU A 436 -10.38 4.94 -5.33
CA LEU A 436 -8.94 5.22 -5.35
C LEU A 436 -8.65 6.71 -5.61
N ILE A 437 -9.33 7.32 -6.57
CA ILE A 437 -9.20 8.76 -6.86
C ILE A 437 -9.59 9.61 -5.65
N LEU A 438 -10.77 9.34 -5.06
CA LEU A 438 -11.25 10.12 -3.92
C LEU A 438 -10.32 9.99 -2.71
N MET A 439 -9.86 8.76 -2.42
CA MET A 439 -8.91 8.51 -1.34
C MET A 439 -7.64 9.34 -1.51
N ASN A 440 -7.03 9.31 -2.69
CA ASN A 440 -5.80 10.04 -2.95
C ASN A 440 -6.04 11.56 -3.05
N PHE A 441 -7.18 12.00 -3.61
CA PHE A 441 -7.53 13.42 -3.68
C PHE A 441 -7.59 14.05 -2.29
N PHE A 442 -8.36 13.45 -1.37
CA PHE A 442 -8.54 14.02 -0.04
C PHE A 442 -7.27 13.95 0.79
N GLN A 443 -6.49 12.86 0.67
CA GLN A 443 -5.20 12.74 1.36
C GLN A 443 -4.24 13.88 0.98
N GLN A 444 -4.26 14.31 -0.28
CA GLN A 444 -3.33 15.32 -0.81
C GLN A 444 -3.89 16.76 -0.77
N LEU A 445 -5.21 16.92 -0.82
CA LEU A 445 -5.88 18.20 -0.59
C LEU A 445 -5.47 18.82 0.74
N GLU A 446 -5.21 17.97 1.72
CA GLU A 446 -4.87 18.38 3.07
C GLU A 446 -3.44 18.95 3.15
N LEU A 447 -2.46 18.26 2.56
CA LEU A 447 -1.09 18.75 2.41
C LEU A 447 -1.05 20.13 1.71
N LEU A 448 -1.91 20.31 0.71
CA LEU A 448 -2.01 21.56 -0.04
C LEU A 448 -2.60 22.73 0.78
N LYS A 449 -3.48 22.43 1.75
CA LYS A 449 -4.00 23.45 2.69
C LYS A 449 -2.92 23.91 3.65
N GLU A 450 -2.06 23.01 4.11
CA GLU A 450 -0.97 23.31 5.04
C GLU A 450 0.11 24.19 4.39
N THR A 451 0.47 23.92 3.14
CA THR A 451 1.52 24.65 2.41
C THR A 451 1.00 25.86 1.61
N GLN A 452 -0.30 26.15 1.69
CA GLN A 452 -0.98 27.26 0.99
C GLN A 452 -0.75 27.29 -0.55
N LYS A 453 -0.55 26.12 -1.17
CA LYS A 453 -0.28 25.99 -2.62
C LYS A 453 -1.58 26.02 -3.45
N PRO A 454 -1.54 26.30 -4.77
CA PRO A 454 -2.75 26.34 -5.59
C PRO A 454 -3.31 24.94 -5.88
N ILE A 455 -4.63 24.76 -5.74
CA ILE A 455 -5.34 23.48 -5.93
C ILE A 455 -5.14 22.85 -7.32
N ARG A 456 -4.73 23.63 -8.33
CA ARG A 456 -4.33 23.13 -9.65
C ARG A 456 -3.25 22.03 -9.56
N LEU A 457 -2.32 22.15 -8.62
CA LEU A 457 -1.27 21.16 -8.42
C LEU A 457 -1.84 19.82 -7.97
N LEU A 458 -2.87 19.82 -7.12
CA LEU A 458 -3.56 18.59 -6.72
C LEU A 458 -4.23 17.89 -7.91
N PHE A 459 -4.95 18.64 -8.77
CA PHE A 459 -5.55 18.07 -9.96
C PHE A 459 -4.50 17.49 -10.91
N LEU A 460 -3.36 18.17 -11.06
CA LEU A 460 -2.25 17.71 -11.89
C LEU A 460 -1.61 16.44 -11.30
N TYR A 461 -1.39 16.40 -9.98
CA TYR A 461 -0.88 15.23 -9.27
C TYR A 461 -1.80 14.02 -9.50
N ILE A 462 -3.11 14.18 -9.33
CA ILE A 462 -4.09 13.08 -9.52
C ILE A 462 -4.11 12.63 -10.96
N TRP A 463 -4.04 13.55 -11.92
CA TRP A 463 -3.98 13.23 -13.34
C TRP A 463 -2.82 12.29 -13.65
N TYR A 464 -1.63 12.58 -13.13
CA TYR A 464 -0.46 11.72 -13.31
C TYR A 464 -0.55 10.39 -12.52
N LYS A 465 -1.31 10.32 -11.44
CA LYS A 465 -1.58 9.06 -10.71
C LYS A 465 -2.68 8.19 -11.32
N LEU A 466 -3.50 8.69 -12.26
CA LEU A 466 -4.59 7.91 -12.86
C LEU A 466 -4.15 6.54 -13.45
N PRO A 467 -3.03 6.43 -14.20
CA PRO A 467 -2.57 5.15 -14.73
C PRO A 467 -2.33 4.09 -13.66
N GLU A 468 -1.77 4.48 -12.50
CA GLU A 468 -1.54 3.59 -11.36
C GLU A 468 -2.88 3.08 -10.80
N PHE A 469 -3.87 3.98 -10.64
CA PHE A 469 -5.20 3.60 -10.18
C PHE A 469 -5.95 2.70 -11.16
N ILE A 470 -5.76 2.87 -12.47
CA ILE A 470 -6.32 1.96 -13.50
C ILE A 470 -5.77 0.55 -13.30
N LEU A 471 -4.47 0.41 -13.07
CA LEU A 471 -3.82 -0.89 -12.87
C LEU A 471 -4.39 -1.59 -11.62
N TYR A 472 -4.44 -0.89 -10.48
CA TYR A 472 -4.95 -1.45 -9.22
C TYR A 472 -6.45 -1.77 -9.26
N ALA A 473 -7.28 -0.89 -9.82
CA ALA A 473 -8.70 -1.16 -10.00
C ALA A 473 -8.93 -2.35 -10.94
N GLY A 474 -8.11 -2.50 -11.99
CA GLY A 474 -8.16 -3.61 -12.95
C GLY A 474 -7.93 -4.97 -12.30
N LEU A 475 -6.89 -5.10 -11.47
CA LEU A 475 -6.54 -6.34 -10.76
C LEU A 475 -7.68 -6.83 -9.85
N ILE A 476 -8.22 -5.93 -9.03
CA ILE A 476 -9.33 -6.27 -8.12
C ILE A 476 -10.60 -6.60 -8.92
N THR A 477 -10.85 -5.89 -10.03
CA THR A 477 -12.00 -6.16 -10.90
C THR A 477 -11.94 -7.58 -11.47
N ILE A 478 -10.78 -8.02 -11.96
CA ILE A 478 -10.62 -9.37 -12.55
C ILE A 478 -10.70 -10.46 -11.49
N LEU A 479 -10.36 -10.15 -10.23
CA LEU A 479 -10.55 -11.08 -9.12
C LEU A 479 -12.03 -11.26 -8.74
N VAL A 480 -12.83 -10.19 -8.81
CA VAL A 480 -14.22 -10.16 -8.30
C VAL A 480 -15.26 -10.44 -9.39
N ALA A 481 -15.10 -9.86 -10.59
CA ALA A 481 -16.11 -9.89 -11.64
C ALA A 481 -16.45 -11.31 -12.13
N PRO A 482 -15.49 -12.24 -12.35
CA PRO A 482 -15.83 -13.60 -12.75
C PRO A 482 -16.68 -14.32 -11.69
N CYS A 483 -16.36 -14.18 -10.40
CA CYS A 483 -17.18 -14.74 -9.32
C CYS A 483 -18.63 -14.26 -9.37
N LEU A 484 -18.86 -12.97 -9.58
CA LEU A 484 -20.22 -12.41 -9.66
C LEU A 484 -20.97 -12.90 -10.91
N VAL A 485 -20.30 -12.91 -12.08
CA VAL A 485 -20.91 -13.30 -13.35
C VAL A 485 -21.25 -14.78 -13.37
N PHE A 486 -20.27 -15.65 -13.13
CA PHE A 486 -20.51 -17.09 -13.16
C PHE A 486 -21.32 -17.56 -11.96
N GLY A 487 -21.19 -16.93 -10.78
CA GLY A 487 -22.07 -17.19 -9.65
C GLY A 487 -23.53 -16.84 -9.94
N TYR A 488 -23.79 -15.75 -10.68
CA TYR A 488 -25.13 -15.44 -11.17
C TYR A 488 -25.64 -16.51 -12.15
N LEU A 489 -24.81 -16.93 -13.11
CA LEU A 489 -25.18 -17.93 -14.12
C LEU A 489 -25.44 -19.32 -13.51
N TYR A 490 -24.66 -19.75 -12.51
CA TYR A 490 -24.89 -21.00 -11.79
C TYR A 490 -26.22 -20.98 -11.04
N ARG A 491 -26.57 -19.87 -10.38
CA ARG A 491 -27.84 -19.78 -9.63
C ARG A 491 -29.05 -19.85 -10.55
N HIS A 492 -28.99 -19.24 -11.71
CA HIS A 492 -30.08 -19.28 -12.70
C HIS A 492 -30.09 -20.59 -13.50
N ASN A 493 -29.30 -21.58 -13.09
CA ASN A 493 -29.12 -22.87 -13.77
C ASN A 493 -28.70 -22.73 -15.24
N GLU A 494 -28.18 -21.57 -15.66
CA GLU A 494 -27.75 -21.33 -17.03
C GLU A 494 -26.50 -22.17 -17.35
N ILE A 495 -25.54 -22.24 -16.42
CA ILE A 495 -24.35 -23.10 -16.60
C ILE A 495 -24.72 -24.57 -16.55
N SER A 496 -25.61 -24.97 -15.63
CA SER A 496 -26.09 -26.35 -15.58
C SER A 496 -26.81 -26.76 -16.88
N ALA A 497 -27.63 -25.87 -17.44
CA ALA A 497 -28.28 -26.11 -18.73
C ALA A 497 -27.29 -26.24 -19.90
N LEU A 498 -26.24 -25.40 -19.92
CA LEU A 498 -25.18 -25.50 -20.92
C LEU A 498 -24.40 -26.82 -20.79
N MET A 499 -24.09 -27.25 -19.57
CA MET A 499 -23.41 -28.52 -19.31
C MET A 499 -24.27 -29.73 -19.72
N THR A 500 -25.59 -29.69 -19.52
CA THR A 500 -26.49 -30.75 -20.01
C THR A 500 -26.59 -30.81 -21.54
N LEU A 501 -26.28 -29.71 -22.24
CA LEU A 501 -26.17 -29.67 -23.71
C LEU A 501 -24.80 -30.17 -24.21
N GLY A 502 -23.95 -30.71 -23.33
CA GLY A 502 -22.61 -31.19 -23.66
C GLY A 502 -21.54 -30.09 -23.75
N ILE A 503 -21.83 -28.86 -23.31
CA ILE A 503 -20.85 -27.77 -23.28
C ILE A 503 -20.08 -27.84 -21.97
N SER A 504 -18.79 -28.16 -22.03
CA SER A 504 -17.94 -28.24 -20.84
C SER A 504 -17.81 -26.90 -20.12
N TYR A 505 -17.62 -26.93 -18.80
CA TYR A 505 -17.37 -25.73 -17.99
C TYR A 505 -16.19 -24.90 -18.54
N PHE A 506 -15.12 -25.58 -18.99
CA PHE A 506 -13.97 -24.95 -19.64
C PHE A 506 -14.35 -24.11 -20.85
N ARG A 507 -15.28 -24.58 -21.68
CA ARG A 507 -15.73 -23.81 -22.84
C ARG A 507 -16.55 -22.58 -22.41
N VAL A 508 -17.34 -22.69 -21.34
CA VAL A 508 -18.15 -21.58 -20.82
C VAL A 508 -17.25 -20.46 -20.27
N ILE A 509 -16.14 -20.80 -19.59
CA ILE A 509 -15.21 -19.79 -19.04
C ILE A 509 -14.18 -19.28 -20.05
N PHE A 510 -13.89 -20.05 -21.11
CA PHE A 510 -12.88 -19.74 -22.12
C PHE A 510 -12.89 -18.29 -22.64
N PRO A 511 -14.04 -17.70 -23.06
CA PRO A 511 -14.05 -16.33 -23.55
C PRO A 511 -13.61 -15.31 -22.49
N VAL A 512 -13.85 -15.58 -21.21
CA VAL A 512 -13.41 -14.72 -20.10
C VAL A 512 -11.90 -14.88 -19.86
N VAL A 513 -11.38 -16.12 -19.91
CA VAL A 513 -9.93 -16.38 -19.83
C VAL A 513 -9.18 -15.65 -20.94
N VAL A 514 -9.69 -15.68 -22.17
CA VAL A 514 -9.07 -14.97 -23.31
C VAL A 514 -9.04 -13.47 -23.08
N ILE A 515 -10.13 -12.88 -22.58
CA ILE A 515 -10.15 -11.44 -22.26
C ILE A 515 -9.13 -11.10 -21.16
N ILE A 516 -9.04 -11.92 -20.11
CA ILE A 516 -8.11 -11.70 -19.00
C ILE A 516 -6.65 -11.82 -19.46
N ALA A 517 -6.34 -12.84 -20.28
CA ALA A 517 -5.03 -13.00 -20.88
C ALA A 517 -4.68 -11.81 -21.77
N PHE A 518 -5.63 -11.35 -22.59
CA PHE A 518 -5.46 -10.17 -23.43
C PHE A 518 -5.23 -8.89 -22.61
N LEU A 519 -5.87 -8.74 -21.44
CA LEU A 519 -5.67 -7.58 -20.55
C LEU A 519 -4.31 -7.56 -19.85
N SER A 520 -3.60 -8.69 -19.78
CA SER A 520 -2.26 -8.76 -19.16
C SER A 520 -1.20 -8.00 -19.98
N TRP A 521 -1.34 -7.99 -21.32
CA TRP A 521 -0.44 -7.26 -22.22
C TRP A 521 -0.50 -5.72 -22.07
N PRO A 522 -1.68 -5.06 -22.17
CA PRO A 522 -1.77 -3.62 -21.96
C PRO A 522 -1.44 -3.22 -20.52
N ALA A 523 -1.66 -4.10 -19.53
CA ALA A 523 -1.21 -3.87 -18.16
C ALA A 523 0.33 -3.77 -18.07
N PHE A 524 1.07 -4.62 -18.77
CA PHE A 524 2.53 -4.54 -18.88
C PHE A 524 3.00 -3.23 -19.50
N VAL A 525 2.39 -2.84 -20.63
CA VAL A 525 2.74 -1.60 -21.30
C VAL A 525 2.44 -0.38 -20.43
N LEU A 526 1.30 -0.40 -19.72
CA LEU A 526 0.91 0.64 -18.79
C LEU A 526 1.90 0.74 -17.63
N GLN A 527 2.30 -0.39 -17.04
CA GLN A 527 3.23 -0.45 -15.93
C GLN A 527 4.62 0.04 -16.30
N ASP A 528 5.20 -0.46 -17.39
CA ASP A 528 6.57 -0.14 -17.76
C ASP A 528 6.70 1.30 -18.28
N LYS A 529 5.86 1.69 -19.25
CA LYS A 529 6.03 2.97 -19.97
C LYS A 529 5.27 4.13 -19.34
N VAL A 530 4.02 3.90 -18.95
CA VAL A 530 3.12 5.00 -18.55
C VAL A 530 3.26 5.30 -17.07
N ILE A 531 3.18 4.27 -16.21
CA ILE A 531 3.19 4.43 -14.76
C ILE A 531 4.55 4.91 -14.28
N SER A 532 5.66 4.32 -14.74
CA SER A 532 7.01 4.75 -14.34
C SER A 532 7.23 6.26 -14.59
N HIS A 533 6.82 6.77 -15.75
CA HIS A 533 6.96 8.20 -16.07
C HIS A 533 5.96 9.09 -15.34
N SER A 534 4.69 8.66 -15.26
CA SER A 534 3.64 9.47 -14.64
C SER A 534 3.85 9.55 -13.11
N ASN A 535 4.34 8.49 -12.49
CA ASN A 535 4.68 8.50 -11.07
C ASN A 535 5.85 9.42 -10.76
N ALA A 536 6.89 9.46 -11.58
CA ALA A 536 7.97 10.43 -11.44
C ALA A 536 7.42 11.88 -11.42
N ARG A 537 6.53 12.22 -12.36
CA ARG A 537 5.88 13.54 -12.42
C ARG A 537 4.95 13.80 -11.23
N ALA A 538 4.22 12.78 -10.78
CA ALA A 538 3.38 12.90 -9.59
C ALA A 538 4.24 13.19 -8.34
N ASP A 539 5.38 12.50 -8.19
CA ASP A 539 6.28 12.68 -7.06
C ASP A 539 6.95 14.08 -7.09
N GLU A 540 7.32 14.59 -8.28
CA GLU A 540 7.78 15.98 -8.46
C GLU A 540 6.74 16.99 -7.94
N ILE A 541 5.48 16.83 -8.35
CA ILE A 541 4.40 17.72 -7.93
C ILE A 541 4.15 17.59 -6.43
N LEU A 542 4.19 16.36 -5.89
CA LEU A 542 4.01 16.11 -4.47
C LEU A 542 5.10 16.78 -3.63
N ASN A 543 6.35 16.77 -4.11
CA ASN A 543 7.45 17.47 -3.46
C ASN A 543 7.21 18.99 -3.43
N ILE A 544 6.73 19.57 -4.54
CA ILE A 544 6.33 20.99 -4.61
C ILE A 544 5.17 21.29 -3.63
N ILE A 545 4.19 20.40 -3.54
CA ILE A 545 3.05 20.54 -2.62
C ILE A 545 3.51 20.44 -1.16
N SER A 546 4.50 19.60 -0.84
CA SER A 546 4.87 19.29 0.55
C SER A 546 5.97 20.20 1.13
N ASP A 547 6.42 21.22 0.38
CA ASP A 547 7.61 22.05 0.69
C ASP A 547 8.84 21.23 1.11
N ARG A 548 8.87 19.95 0.69
CA ARG A 548 10.06 19.13 0.81
C ARG A 548 11.07 19.75 -0.16
N PRO A 549 12.36 19.89 0.22
CA PRO A 549 13.37 20.16 -0.78
C PRO A 549 13.12 19.15 -1.88
N VAL A 550 12.98 19.62 -3.12
CA VAL A 550 12.61 18.73 -4.21
C VAL A 550 13.58 17.56 -4.08
N LYS A 551 13.07 16.36 -3.77
CA LYS A 551 13.85 15.13 -3.88
C LYS A 551 13.96 14.88 -5.37
N SER A 552 14.65 15.80 -6.01
CA SER A 552 15.01 15.75 -7.37
C SER A 552 16.31 14.96 -7.30
N PHE A 553 16.12 13.65 -7.38
CA PHE A 553 17.16 12.77 -7.91
C PHE A 553 17.66 13.39 -9.24
N THR A 554 16.81 14.11 -9.95
CA THR A 554 17.16 15.20 -10.84
C THR A 554 17.84 16.39 -10.13
N LEU A 555 19.16 16.48 -10.21
CA LEU A 555 19.93 17.74 -10.10
C LEU A 555 20.23 18.39 -8.73
N VAL A 556 19.66 17.96 -7.59
CA VAL A 556 19.97 18.63 -6.29
C VAL A 556 20.32 17.69 -5.12
N SER A 557 20.22 16.36 -5.26
CA SER A 557 20.37 15.43 -4.10
C SER A 557 21.48 14.37 -4.22
N HIS A 558 22.42 14.51 -5.16
CA HIS A 558 23.66 13.73 -5.14
C HIS A 558 24.83 14.67 -5.07
N TYR A 559 25.05 15.24 -3.89
CA TYR A 559 26.29 15.94 -3.62
C TYR A 559 27.47 14.97 -3.55
N TRP A 560 27.32 13.66 -3.71
CA TRP A 560 28.47 12.74 -3.65
C TRP A 560 28.42 11.77 -4.82
N ILE A 561 29.48 11.78 -5.64
CA ILE A 561 29.66 10.87 -6.78
C ILE A 561 31.03 10.22 -6.67
N ARG A 562 31.13 8.90 -6.88
CA ARG A 562 32.41 8.18 -6.85
C ARG A 562 32.85 7.79 -8.27
N ASN A 563 34.05 8.21 -8.66
CA ASN A 563 34.75 7.71 -9.83
C ASN A 563 35.59 6.50 -9.44
N THR A 564 35.21 5.35 -9.99
CA THR A 564 35.79 4.05 -9.67
C THR A 564 37.17 3.83 -10.30
N ASN A 565 37.53 4.54 -11.37
CA ASN A 565 38.81 4.33 -12.04
C ASN A 565 39.98 4.94 -11.25
N ASP A 566 39.75 6.12 -10.64
CA ASP A 566 40.79 6.87 -9.92
C ASP A 566 40.55 6.97 -8.41
N ASN A 567 39.56 6.22 -7.89
CA ASN A 567 39.12 6.26 -6.49
C ASN A 567 38.84 7.69 -5.97
N GLN A 568 38.25 8.51 -6.85
CA GLN A 568 37.94 9.91 -6.57
C GLN A 568 36.47 10.05 -6.14
N TYR A 569 36.23 10.91 -5.15
CA TYR A 569 34.91 11.27 -4.65
C TYR A 569 34.67 12.73 -4.99
N TYR A 570 33.60 13.02 -5.72
CA TYR A 570 33.21 14.36 -6.10
C TYR A 570 32.04 14.80 -5.26
N HIS A 571 32.08 16.06 -4.84
CA HIS A 571 31.01 16.75 -4.15
C HIS A 571 30.75 18.12 -4.75
N TYR A 572 29.50 18.56 -4.73
CA TYR A 572 29.07 19.87 -5.22
C TYR A 572 27.80 20.26 -4.49
N ASP A 573 27.57 21.54 -4.22
CA ASP A 573 26.39 22.02 -3.49
C ASP A 573 25.21 22.36 -4.43
N LEU A 574 25.50 22.72 -5.69
CA LEU A 574 24.48 23.08 -6.68
C LEU A 574 24.96 22.77 -8.11
N LEU A 575 24.07 22.27 -8.96
CA LEU A 575 24.30 22.08 -10.39
C LEU A 575 23.28 22.90 -11.19
N ASP A 576 23.76 23.84 -12.01
CA ASP A 576 22.97 24.51 -13.05
C ASP A 576 23.14 23.74 -14.39
N PRO A 577 22.11 23.00 -14.85
CA PRO A 577 22.19 22.19 -16.07
C PRO A 577 22.17 23.03 -17.34
N LEU A 578 21.54 24.21 -17.32
CA LEU A 578 21.42 25.09 -18.49
C LEU A 578 22.76 25.77 -18.77
N ARG A 579 23.44 26.19 -17.69
CA ARG A 579 24.76 26.83 -17.77
C ARG A 579 25.93 25.85 -17.69
N LYS A 580 25.66 24.56 -17.45
CA LYS A 580 26.65 23.50 -17.23
C LYS A 580 27.67 23.89 -16.15
N LYS A 581 27.18 24.40 -15.01
CA LYS A 581 27.99 24.96 -13.93
C LYS A 581 27.70 24.25 -12.61
N LEU A 582 28.75 23.91 -11.88
CA LEU A 582 28.72 23.33 -10.53
C LEU A 582 29.20 24.39 -9.53
N ASP A 583 28.50 24.57 -8.43
CA ASP A 583 28.94 25.43 -7.32
C ASP A 583 29.51 24.58 -6.19
N ARG A 584 30.57 25.09 -5.57
CA ARG A 584 31.32 24.48 -4.45
C ARG A 584 31.73 23.04 -4.72
N PHE A 585 32.48 22.87 -5.80
CA PHE A 585 32.96 21.58 -6.26
C PHE A 585 34.16 21.11 -5.44
N LEU A 586 34.03 19.96 -4.78
CA LEU A 586 35.04 19.29 -3.97
C LEU A 586 35.41 17.95 -4.61
N VAL A 587 36.70 17.64 -4.70
CA VAL A 587 37.23 16.36 -5.18
C VAL A 587 38.12 15.80 -4.09
N LEU A 588 37.91 14.55 -3.73
CA LEU A 588 38.73 13.80 -2.79
C LEU A 588 39.33 12.59 -3.51
N GLU A 589 40.66 12.51 -3.57
CA GLU A 589 41.36 11.34 -4.10
C GLU A 589 41.88 10.51 -2.92
N LEU A 590 41.45 9.25 -2.85
CA LEU A 590 41.86 8.31 -1.80
C LEU A 590 42.94 7.36 -2.31
N ASP A 591 43.99 7.16 -1.50
CA ASP A 591 44.97 6.12 -1.76
C ASP A 591 44.36 4.72 -1.55
N THR A 592 44.57 3.83 -2.53
CA THR A 592 43.92 2.52 -2.60
C THR A 592 44.48 1.52 -1.59
N GLN A 593 45.74 1.67 -1.18
CA GLN A 593 46.40 0.76 -0.24
C GLN A 593 46.24 1.19 1.22
N SER A 594 46.43 2.47 1.51
CA SER A 594 46.39 2.98 2.88
C SER A 594 44.99 3.40 3.36
N PHE A 595 44.06 3.65 2.43
CA PHE A 595 42.75 4.28 2.65
C PHE A 595 42.85 5.64 3.35
N LYS A 596 43.82 6.45 2.92
CA LYS A 596 44.05 7.84 3.38
C LYS A 596 43.77 8.83 2.25
N LEU A 597 43.49 10.09 2.58
CA LEU A 597 43.41 11.15 1.58
C LEU A 597 44.80 11.40 0.97
N LYS A 598 44.87 11.33 -0.36
CA LYS A 598 46.05 11.65 -1.16
C LYS A 598 45.98 13.08 -1.67
N LYS A 599 44.79 13.52 -2.11
CA LYS A 599 44.59 14.84 -2.70
C LYS A 599 43.18 15.36 -2.45
N ILE A 600 43.06 16.66 -2.20
CA ILE A 600 41.80 17.40 -2.16
C ILE A 600 41.88 18.51 -3.19
N ILE A 601 40.82 18.68 -3.97
CA ILE A 601 40.66 19.81 -4.87
C ILE A 601 39.34 20.47 -4.50
N TYR A 602 39.35 21.76 -4.21
CA TYR A 602 38.14 22.53 -3.98
C TYR A 602 38.09 23.69 -4.94
N ALA A 603 36.92 23.97 -5.50
CA ALA A 603 36.66 25.11 -6.37
C ALA A 603 35.31 25.73 -6.00
N THR A 604 35.22 27.06 -5.93
CA THR A 604 33.93 27.71 -5.69
C THR A 604 33.00 27.50 -6.87
N GLU A 605 33.54 27.41 -8.09
CA GLU A 605 32.77 27.20 -9.32
C GLU A 605 33.52 26.22 -10.24
N ALA A 606 32.78 25.35 -10.92
CA ALA A 606 33.33 24.46 -11.92
C ALA A 606 32.41 24.39 -13.15
N GLN A 607 32.97 24.65 -14.34
CA GLN A 607 32.22 24.59 -15.60
C GLN A 607 32.46 23.26 -16.31
N ILE A 608 31.37 22.60 -16.72
CA ILE A 608 31.37 21.26 -17.31
C ILE A 608 31.55 21.36 -18.83
N GLY A 609 32.71 20.91 -19.31
CA GLY A 609 33.00 20.66 -20.73
C GLY A 609 32.65 19.22 -21.15
N ARG A 610 33.00 18.85 -22.40
CA ARG A 610 32.74 17.50 -22.92
C ARG A 610 33.61 16.41 -22.27
N ASN A 611 34.90 16.72 -22.04
CA ASN A 611 35.92 15.80 -21.50
C ASN A 611 36.77 16.45 -20.40
N GLU A 612 36.41 17.65 -19.95
CA GLU A 612 37.17 18.45 -19.00
C GLU A 612 36.23 19.25 -18.11
N LEU A 613 36.69 19.56 -16.91
CA LEU A 613 36.07 20.48 -15.97
C LEU A 613 37.00 21.69 -15.83
N LYS A 614 36.45 22.90 -16.04
CA LYS A 614 37.18 24.14 -15.79
C LYS A 614 36.84 24.63 -14.40
N LEU A 615 37.77 24.46 -13.48
CA LEU A 615 37.65 24.87 -12.07
C LEU A 615 38.07 26.33 -11.94
N GLN A 616 37.28 27.12 -11.21
CA GLN A 616 37.53 28.54 -10.96
C GLN A 616 37.56 28.82 -9.46
N SER A 617 38.49 29.68 -9.06
CA SER A 617 38.66 30.20 -7.69
C SER A 617 38.67 29.08 -6.65
N GLY A 618 39.80 28.39 -6.53
CA GLY A 618 39.91 27.19 -5.73
C GLY A 618 41.30 26.94 -5.16
N TRP A 619 41.47 25.78 -4.57
CA TRP A 619 42.74 25.33 -4.03
C TRP A 619 42.90 23.82 -4.17
N ILE A 620 44.15 23.40 -4.29
CA ILE A 620 44.57 22.00 -4.30
C ILE A 620 45.38 21.75 -3.03
N ARG A 621 45.10 20.63 -2.37
CA ARG A 621 45.90 20.13 -1.26
C ARG A 621 46.36 18.71 -1.53
N GLU A 622 47.67 18.48 -1.53
CA GLU A 622 48.26 17.15 -1.70
C GLU A 622 48.90 16.70 -0.39
N PHE A 623 48.70 15.43 -0.05
CA PHE A 623 49.19 14.81 1.18
C PHE A 623 50.35 13.87 0.86
N LYS A 624 51.51 14.09 1.48
CA LYS A 624 52.70 13.25 1.32
C LYS A 624 53.42 13.11 2.66
N ASP A 625 53.49 11.88 3.18
CA ASP A 625 54.22 11.50 4.40
C ASP A 625 54.09 12.52 5.55
N ASP A 626 52.84 12.75 5.98
CA ASP A 626 52.40 13.71 7.04
C ASP A 626 52.57 15.21 6.75
N SER A 627 53.14 15.60 5.60
CA SER A 627 53.12 16.98 5.12
C SER A 627 51.96 17.22 4.14
N SER A 628 51.38 18.43 4.18
CA SER A 628 50.34 18.85 3.22
C SER A 628 50.80 20.07 2.43
N PHE A 629 50.77 19.98 1.11
CA PHE A 629 51.08 21.08 0.20
C PHE A 629 49.80 21.78 -0.20
N TYR A 630 49.68 23.08 0.12
CA TYR A 630 48.53 23.90 -0.26
C TYR A 630 48.88 24.79 -1.46
N LEU A 631 48.07 24.72 -2.52
CA LEU A 631 48.26 25.46 -3.76
C LEU A 631 46.95 26.15 -4.15
N PRO A 632 46.81 27.47 -3.94
CA PRO A 632 45.66 28.21 -4.44
C PRO A 632 45.74 28.37 -5.96
N PHE A 633 44.58 28.39 -6.63
CA PHE A 633 44.51 28.62 -8.07
C PHE A 633 43.32 29.52 -8.44
N THR A 634 43.51 30.35 -9.46
CA THR A 634 42.43 31.17 -10.03
C THR A 634 41.62 30.38 -11.06
N THR A 635 42.30 29.63 -11.93
CA THR A 635 41.67 28.75 -12.92
C THR A 635 42.53 27.50 -13.10
N THR A 636 41.92 26.33 -13.19
CA THR A 636 42.60 25.06 -13.47
C THR A 636 41.69 24.14 -14.27
N GLU A 637 42.26 23.34 -15.17
CA GLU A 637 41.52 22.38 -15.97
C GLU A 637 41.76 20.96 -15.45
N MET A 638 40.68 20.22 -15.19
CA MET A 638 40.72 18.82 -14.78
C MET A 638 40.17 17.95 -15.91
N ARG A 639 40.96 16.97 -16.37
CA ARG A 639 40.51 16.02 -17.39
C ARG A 639 39.57 15.00 -16.76
N LEU A 640 38.35 14.92 -17.28
CA LEU A 640 37.36 13.90 -16.91
C LEU A 640 36.61 13.47 -18.19
N PRO A 641 36.98 12.32 -18.78
CA PRO A 641 36.33 11.83 -19.99
C PRO A 641 34.81 11.68 -19.78
N GLN A 642 34.00 12.21 -20.70
CA GLN A 642 32.54 12.19 -20.61
C GLN A 642 31.95 12.92 -19.38
N ALA A 643 32.61 13.97 -18.88
CA ALA A 643 32.15 14.77 -17.73
C ALA A 643 30.66 15.18 -17.82
N GLU A 644 30.21 15.61 -19.00
CA GLU A 644 28.81 15.98 -19.24
C GLU A 644 27.83 14.83 -18.95
N LYS A 645 28.16 13.61 -19.39
CA LYS A 645 27.34 12.43 -19.15
C LYS A 645 27.37 11.99 -17.69
N TYR A 646 28.45 12.35 -16.99
CA TYR A 646 28.70 11.98 -15.61
C TYR A 646 27.92 12.87 -14.61
N PHE A 647 27.87 14.18 -14.83
CA PHE A 647 27.18 15.14 -13.95
C PHE A 647 25.75 15.49 -14.38
N ILE A 648 25.46 15.51 -15.69
CA ILE A 648 24.14 15.90 -16.23
C ILE A 648 23.31 14.65 -16.59
N LYS A 649 23.33 13.64 -15.72
CA LYS A 649 22.46 12.45 -15.86
C LYS A 649 21.13 12.76 -15.17
N GLU A 650 20.02 12.64 -15.90
CA GLU A 650 18.68 12.77 -15.34
C GLU A 650 18.40 11.54 -14.47
N TRP A 651 18.77 11.60 -13.19
CA TRP A 651 18.59 10.46 -12.28
C TRP A 651 17.12 10.36 -11.85
N LYS A 652 16.52 9.21 -12.13
CA LYS A 652 15.22 8.80 -11.60
C LYS A 652 15.46 7.84 -10.44
N GLU A 653 14.59 7.82 -9.44
CA GLU A 653 14.60 6.72 -8.48
C GLU A 653 14.44 5.39 -9.24
N PRO A 654 15.13 4.30 -8.85
CA PRO A 654 14.96 2.99 -9.49
C PRO A 654 13.49 2.55 -9.59
N ALA A 655 12.65 2.96 -8.63
CA ALA A 655 11.19 2.78 -8.63
C ALA A 655 10.49 3.42 -9.85
N ASN A 656 11.02 4.53 -10.37
CA ASN A 656 10.47 5.35 -11.44
C ASN A 656 11.19 5.19 -12.80
N MET A 657 12.23 4.35 -12.87
CA MET A 657 12.91 4.01 -14.12
C MET A 657 12.06 3.06 -14.98
N THR A 658 12.11 3.18 -16.31
CA THR A 658 11.59 2.12 -17.21
C THR A 658 12.47 0.87 -17.13
N LEU A 659 11.98 -0.28 -17.59
CA LEU A 659 12.77 -1.53 -17.63
C LEU A 659 14.07 -1.38 -18.44
N ASN A 660 14.05 -0.60 -19.51
CA ASN A 660 15.24 -0.34 -20.33
C ASN A 660 16.26 0.52 -19.57
N GLU A 661 15.80 1.59 -18.90
CA GLU A 661 16.66 2.45 -18.07
C GLU A 661 17.22 1.66 -16.87
N LEU A 662 16.39 0.83 -16.23
CA LEU A 662 16.79 -0.02 -15.11
C LEU A 662 17.83 -1.07 -15.53
N LYS A 663 17.70 -1.65 -16.72
CA LYS A 663 18.69 -2.59 -17.27
C LYS A 663 20.06 -1.92 -17.49
N LEU A 664 20.07 -0.70 -18.03
CA LEU A 664 21.31 0.07 -18.19
C LEU A 664 21.93 0.40 -16.83
N TYR A 665 21.10 0.76 -15.85
CA TYR A 665 21.56 1.02 -14.48
C TYR A 665 22.16 -0.22 -13.81
N ILE A 666 21.53 -1.39 -13.95
CA ILE A 666 22.08 -2.66 -13.46
C ILE A 666 23.45 -2.94 -14.10
N GLN A 667 23.58 -2.75 -15.42
CA GLN A 667 24.85 -2.95 -16.12
C GLN A 667 25.94 -1.98 -15.63
N ASP A 668 25.59 -0.73 -15.34
CA ASP A 668 26.51 0.24 -14.77
C ASP A 668 26.96 -0.17 -13.35
N LEU A 669 26.05 -0.68 -12.53
CA LEU A 669 26.36 -1.19 -11.18
C LEU A 669 27.26 -2.43 -11.20
N GLU A 670 27.00 -3.37 -12.10
CA GLU A 670 27.82 -4.58 -12.25
C GLU A 670 29.23 -4.24 -12.74
N LYS A 671 29.36 -3.30 -13.69
CA LYS A 671 30.67 -2.80 -14.16
C LYS A 671 31.48 -2.10 -13.08
N THR A 672 30.81 -1.51 -12.09
CA THR A 672 31.45 -0.82 -10.96
C THR A 672 31.77 -1.76 -9.79
N GLY A 673 31.52 -3.07 -9.95
CA GLY A 673 31.83 -4.09 -8.95
C GLY A 673 30.79 -4.21 -7.83
N TYR A 674 29.66 -3.51 -7.93
CA TYR A 674 28.58 -3.58 -6.93
C TYR A 674 27.60 -4.71 -7.22
N ARG A 675 27.07 -5.32 -6.16
CA ARG A 675 26.01 -6.33 -6.26
C ARG A 675 24.68 -5.66 -6.64
N ALA A 676 24.20 -5.92 -7.85
CA ALA A 676 22.94 -5.38 -8.34
C ALA A 676 21.71 -6.31 -8.07
N THR A 677 21.84 -7.33 -7.20
CA THR A 677 20.84 -8.39 -6.97
C THR A 677 19.43 -7.83 -6.73
N ARG A 678 19.31 -6.79 -5.88
CA ARG A 678 18.05 -6.13 -5.56
C ARG A 678 17.38 -5.49 -6.77
N PHE A 679 18.16 -4.86 -7.66
CA PHE A 679 17.63 -4.19 -8.85
C PHE A 679 17.27 -5.18 -9.96
N ILE A 680 18.03 -6.28 -10.08
CA ILE A 680 17.69 -7.41 -10.95
C ILE A 680 16.35 -8.01 -10.50
N LEU A 681 16.16 -8.22 -9.19
CA LEU A 681 14.90 -8.68 -8.62
C LEU A 681 13.75 -7.72 -8.93
N GLU A 682 13.95 -6.42 -8.76
CA GLU A 682 12.92 -5.42 -9.05
C GLU A 682 12.51 -5.43 -10.53
N ALA A 683 13.47 -5.58 -11.45
CA ALA A 683 13.21 -5.72 -12.88
C ALA A 683 12.38 -6.97 -13.20
N GLU A 684 12.71 -8.11 -12.59
CA GLU A 684 11.96 -9.36 -12.75
C GLU A 684 10.55 -9.26 -12.15
N LEU A 685 10.39 -8.64 -10.99
CA LEU A 685 9.08 -8.42 -10.35
C LEU A 685 8.15 -7.58 -11.22
N ARG A 686 8.64 -6.56 -11.90
CA ARG A 686 7.83 -5.73 -12.82
C ARG A 686 7.32 -6.52 -14.02
N LYS A 687 8.18 -7.38 -14.60
CA LYS A 687 7.76 -8.30 -15.68
C LYS A 687 6.70 -9.28 -15.19
N ALA A 688 6.96 -9.89 -14.03
CA ALA A 688 6.07 -10.87 -13.42
C ALA A 688 4.70 -10.26 -13.03
N PHE A 689 4.68 -9.01 -12.54
CA PHE A 689 3.46 -8.35 -12.06
C PHE A 689 2.36 -8.23 -13.11
N SER A 690 2.72 -8.15 -14.40
CA SER A 690 1.73 -8.08 -15.47
C SER A 690 0.92 -9.37 -15.65
N LEU A 691 1.51 -10.52 -15.29
CA LEU A 691 0.83 -11.81 -15.29
C LEU A 691 -0.15 -11.97 -14.11
N SER A 692 -0.10 -11.08 -13.11
CA SER A 692 -1.04 -11.09 -11.98
C SER A 692 -2.49 -11.01 -12.45
N PHE A 693 -2.77 -10.30 -13.55
CA PHE A 693 -4.09 -10.25 -14.17
C PHE A 693 -4.59 -11.66 -14.51
N LEU A 694 -3.75 -12.46 -15.17
CA LEU A 694 -4.05 -13.84 -15.54
C LEU A 694 -4.19 -14.74 -14.30
N VAL A 695 -3.23 -14.67 -13.37
CA VAL A 695 -3.23 -15.53 -12.17
C VAL A 695 -4.47 -15.27 -11.31
N LEU A 696 -4.78 -14.02 -10.99
CA LEU A 696 -5.95 -13.64 -10.19
C LEU A 696 -7.26 -13.98 -10.89
N GLY A 697 -7.32 -13.80 -12.21
CA GLY A 697 -8.46 -14.21 -13.01
C GLY A 697 -8.70 -15.72 -12.97
N MET A 698 -7.63 -16.52 -13.06
CA MET A 698 -7.70 -17.97 -12.94
C MET A 698 -8.09 -18.41 -11.52
N ILE A 699 -7.58 -17.77 -10.47
CA ILE A 699 -8.01 -18.01 -9.08
C ILE A 699 -9.52 -17.76 -8.93
N SER A 700 -10.01 -16.66 -9.50
CA SER A 700 -11.44 -16.30 -9.49
C SER A 700 -12.30 -17.37 -10.17
N LEU A 701 -11.90 -17.82 -11.37
CA LEU A 701 -12.60 -18.85 -12.13
C LEU A 701 -12.52 -20.23 -11.46
N ALA A 702 -11.36 -20.61 -10.92
CA ALA A 702 -11.19 -21.86 -10.19
C ALA A 702 -12.08 -21.91 -8.94
N SER A 703 -12.16 -20.80 -8.20
CA SER A 703 -13.03 -20.66 -7.02
C SER A 703 -14.52 -20.84 -7.36
N VAL A 704 -14.94 -20.38 -8.55
CA VAL A 704 -16.28 -20.61 -9.05
C VAL A 704 -16.52 -22.09 -9.37
N GLY A 705 -15.60 -22.72 -10.09
CA GLY A 705 -15.71 -24.13 -10.48
C GLY A 705 -15.79 -25.08 -9.28
N LEU A 706 -14.97 -24.86 -8.25
CA LEU A 706 -14.94 -25.68 -7.03
C LEU A 706 -16.27 -25.69 -6.28
N VAL A 707 -16.98 -24.56 -6.26
CA VAL A 707 -18.20 -24.41 -5.47
C VAL A 707 -19.47 -24.72 -6.28
N GLY A 708 -19.44 -24.47 -7.58
CA GLY A 708 -20.56 -24.70 -8.49
C GLY A 708 -21.86 -24.02 -8.05
N ARG A 709 -22.88 -24.83 -7.70
CA ARG A 709 -24.25 -24.35 -7.43
C ARG A 709 -24.42 -23.59 -6.10
N ARG A 710 -23.44 -23.57 -5.19
CA ARG A 710 -23.64 -23.02 -3.83
C ARG A 710 -23.64 -21.47 -3.73
N GLY A 711 -23.79 -20.75 -4.85
CA GLY A 711 -23.88 -19.28 -4.87
C GLY A 711 -22.54 -18.58 -5.06
N PHE A 712 -22.55 -17.25 -5.26
CA PHE A 712 -21.33 -16.50 -5.57
C PHE A 712 -20.45 -16.16 -4.36
N ILE A 713 -20.99 -16.20 -3.12
CA ILE A 713 -20.28 -15.74 -1.92
C ILE A 713 -19.09 -16.61 -1.60
N LEU A 714 -19.27 -17.93 -1.62
CA LEU A 714 -18.20 -18.86 -1.31
C LEU A 714 -17.09 -18.80 -2.37
N PRO A 715 -17.39 -18.77 -3.70
CA PRO A 715 -16.41 -18.44 -4.73
C PRO A 715 -15.72 -17.09 -4.52
N LEU A 716 -16.46 -16.04 -4.17
CA LEU A 716 -15.91 -14.71 -3.97
C LEU A 716 -15.03 -14.65 -2.72
N GLY A 717 -15.43 -15.30 -1.64
CA GLY A 717 -14.64 -15.42 -0.43
C GLY A 717 -13.36 -16.21 -0.68
N LEU A 718 -13.47 -17.33 -1.40
CA LEU A 718 -12.31 -18.13 -1.84
C LEU A 718 -11.42 -17.39 -2.83
N SER A 719 -11.98 -16.57 -3.73
CA SER A 719 -11.18 -15.80 -4.68
C SER A 719 -10.49 -14.63 -4.02
N LEU A 720 -11.18 -13.89 -3.14
CA LEU A 720 -10.56 -12.83 -2.34
C LEU A 720 -9.48 -13.39 -1.42
N LEU A 721 -9.74 -14.52 -0.77
CA LEU A 721 -8.76 -15.22 0.06
C LEU A 721 -7.59 -15.76 -0.78
N GLY A 722 -7.84 -16.36 -1.94
CA GLY A 722 -6.80 -16.87 -2.83
C GLY A 722 -5.97 -15.75 -3.46
N GLY A 723 -6.59 -14.67 -3.89
CA GLY A 723 -5.93 -13.48 -4.40
C GLY A 723 -5.10 -12.80 -3.32
N PHE A 724 -5.64 -12.70 -2.10
CA PHE A 724 -4.90 -12.26 -0.93
C PHE A 724 -3.65 -13.12 -0.72
N ILE A 725 -3.79 -14.45 -0.51
CA ILE A 725 -2.64 -15.36 -0.31
C ILE A 725 -1.62 -15.24 -1.48
N TYR A 726 -2.08 -14.97 -2.69
CA TYR A 726 -1.20 -14.71 -3.83
C TYR A 726 -0.36 -13.43 -3.67
N TRP A 727 -0.96 -12.28 -3.34
CA TRP A 727 -0.22 -11.02 -3.08
C TRP A 727 0.82 -11.22 -1.97
N GLU A 728 0.47 -12.05 -1.01
CA GLU A 728 1.31 -12.32 0.14
C GLU A 728 2.47 -13.27 -0.13
N SER A 729 2.23 -14.28 -0.95
CA SER A 729 3.31 -15.07 -1.52
C SER A 729 4.29 -14.17 -2.29
N LEU A 730 3.78 -13.20 -3.06
CA LEU A 730 4.63 -12.24 -3.78
C LEU A 730 5.50 -11.40 -2.84
N ALA A 731 4.94 -10.89 -1.74
CA ALA A 731 5.70 -10.13 -0.75
C ALA A 731 6.77 -10.98 -0.05
N ILE A 732 6.43 -12.20 0.38
CA ILE A 732 7.36 -13.13 1.03
C ILE A 732 8.51 -13.49 0.08
N PHE A 733 8.20 -13.86 -1.17
CA PHE A 733 9.23 -14.22 -2.14
C PHE A 733 10.11 -13.02 -2.52
N ARG A 734 9.53 -11.80 -2.64
CA ARG A 734 10.31 -10.57 -2.80
C ARG A 734 11.28 -10.38 -1.63
N SER A 735 10.82 -10.53 -0.39
CA SER A 735 11.67 -10.41 0.80
C SER A 735 12.79 -11.46 0.79
N LEU A 736 12.50 -12.71 0.44
CA LEU A 736 13.51 -13.76 0.31
C LEU A 736 14.55 -13.45 -0.77
N GLY A 737 14.11 -12.88 -1.91
CA GLY A 737 14.99 -12.41 -2.96
C GLY A 737 15.89 -11.24 -2.54
N ILE A 738 15.37 -10.29 -1.75
CA ILE A 738 16.17 -9.18 -1.20
C ILE A 738 17.26 -9.70 -0.27
N THR A 739 16.95 -10.71 0.55
CA THR A 739 17.93 -11.34 1.46
C THR A 739 18.89 -12.33 0.77
N GLU A 740 18.86 -12.41 -0.57
CA GLU A 740 19.62 -13.37 -1.38
C GLU A 740 19.36 -14.86 -1.04
N ALA A 741 18.29 -15.15 -0.29
CA ALA A 741 17.88 -16.52 0.06
C ALA A 741 17.27 -17.26 -1.14
N LEU A 742 16.74 -16.52 -2.12
CA LEU A 742 16.25 -17.04 -3.39
C LEU A 742 16.87 -16.26 -4.56
N PRO A 743 17.20 -16.92 -5.68
CA PRO A 743 17.57 -16.25 -6.92
C PRO A 743 16.49 -15.24 -7.36
N PRO A 744 16.86 -14.07 -7.90
CA PRO A 744 15.91 -13.02 -8.32
C PRO A 744 14.77 -13.52 -9.21
N PHE A 745 15.07 -14.44 -10.13
CA PHE A 745 14.07 -15.04 -11.01
C PHE A 745 13.03 -15.86 -10.22
N LEU A 746 13.46 -16.75 -9.31
CA LEU A 746 12.55 -17.57 -8.52
C LEU A 746 11.74 -16.73 -7.53
N ALA A 747 12.35 -15.70 -6.96
CA ALA A 747 11.68 -14.73 -6.10
C ALA A 747 10.56 -13.97 -6.85
N ALA A 748 10.77 -13.57 -8.11
CA ALA A 748 9.75 -12.87 -8.88
C ALA A 748 8.68 -13.79 -9.48
N TRP A 749 9.09 -14.91 -10.07
CA TRP A 749 8.22 -15.79 -10.87
C TRP A 749 7.60 -16.94 -10.07
N GLY A 750 8.19 -17.32 -8.93
CA GLY A 750 7.71 -18.42 -8.10
C GLY A 750 6.22 -18.29 -7.72
N PRO A 751 5.77 -17.15 -7.15
CA PRO A 751 4.36 -16.94 -6.80
C PRO A 751 3.45 -16.99 -8.03
N GLN A 752 3.88 -16.44 -9.17
CA GLN A 752 3.10 -16.47 -10.42
C GLN A 752 2.84 -17.91 -10.86
N ILE A 753 3.90 -18.72 -10.92
CA ILE A 753 3.86 -20.10 -11.40
C ILE A 753 3.04 -20.98 -10.44
N ILE A 754 3.32 -20.90 -9.13
CA ILE A 754 2.65 -21.73 -8.12
C ILE A 754 1.14 -21.49 -8.14
N PHE A 755 0.70 -20.23 -8.14
CA PHE A 755 -0.72 -19.92 -8.09
C PHE A 755 -1.42 -20.13 -9.43
N PHE A 756 -0.73 -19.92 -10.55
CA PHE A 756 -1.27 -20.27 -11.87
C PHE A 756 -1.52 -21.78 -11.97
N LEU A 757 -0.54 -22.60 -11.58
CA LEU A 757 -0.66 -24.07 -11.59
C LEU A 757 -1.72 -24.55 -10.60
N ALA A 758 -1.77 -23.99 -9.38
CA ALA A 758 -2.79 -24.32 -8.40
C ALA A 758 -4.19 -23.96 -8.91
N ALA A 759 -4.37 -22.78 -9.49
CA ALA A 759 -5.64 -22.37 -10.08
C ALA A 759 -6.06 -23.29 -11.23
N CYS A 760 -5.14 -23.62 -12.14
CA CYS A 760 -5.37 -24.60 -13.20
C CYS A 760 -5.78 -25.97 -12.63
N TYR A 761 -5.04 -26.48 -11.63
CA TYR A 761 -5.35 -27.76 -10.98
C TYR A 761 -6.75 -27.77 -10.36
N PHE A 762 -7.12 -26.76 -9.58
CA PHE A 762 -8.46 -26.65 -8.99
C PHE A 762 -9.56 -26.53 -10.04
N LEU A 763 -9.26 -25.85 -11.15
CA LEU A 763 -10.18 -25.70 -12.26
C LEU A 763 -10.35 -27.05 -13.00
N PHE A 764 -9.29 -27.83 -13.18
CA PHE A 764 -9.36 -29.18 -13.74
C PHE A 764 -10.09 -30.19 -12.84
N ASN A 765 -9.97 -30.02 -11.52
CA ASN A 765 -10.63 -30.88 -10.55
C ASN A 765 -12.09 -30.45 -10.25
N SER A 766 -12.55 -29.34 -10.83
CA SER A 766 -13.95 -28.92 -10.69
C SER A 766 -14.86 -29.91 -11.42
N ARG A 767 -15.82 -30.49 -10.68
CA ARG A 767 -16.73 -31.52 -11.21
C ARG A 767 -17.57 -30.93 -12.36
N THR A 768 -17.25 -31.32 -13.59
CA THR A 768 -18.04 -31.09 -14.80
C THR A 768 -19.31 -31.92 -14.81
#